data_AF-A0A815WZ86-F1
#
_entry.id   AF-A0A815WZ86-F1
#
_cell.length_a   1.000
_cell.length_b   1.000
_cell.length_c   1.000
_cell.angle_alpha   90.00
_cell.angle_beta   90.00
_cell.angle_gamma   90.00
#
_symmetry.space_group_name_H-M   'P 1'
#
loop_
_entity.id
_entity.type
_entity.pdbx_description
1 polymer ?
#
loop_
_entity_poly.entity_id
_entity_poly.type
_entity_poly.pdbx_seq_one_letter_code
_entity_poly.pdbx_strand_id
1 'polypeptide(L)'
;MRVRLGRTFRLIIALAFLILIIPFLMFKLESANNQPSPEHIGIDYPEDKKIDNIHEKIRKPLARSINISLEPIMSNSLGNYEPKDLPERTGPGEGGVPVKLSPSEEKEAQRTIALYGFNMIVSNKISMDRRIKDTRPAECKNWIYPSVQYLPTASVILVFYDEGSGVLLRTVHSVINTSPPELLKEVVLVDDGSTDASLQEPLETYIKRWNGLVKLYRTGKRVGLIEARTIGAQKSTADVIIILDAHCECVINWLPPLLTRIALNRKALAVPIVDGLEWNTLEHTNIYGSTNFRGIWEWGFLYKETQLPEQEAKKRKYSSEPYSSPTHAGGLLAIDRQWFFELGAYDPGIRVWGAEQYELSFKVWQCGGILEWVPCSHVAHAYRGPRNHGSYVPGSSPYQTSINHLRLAHVWMDEYVEYYYRREPALRKLNYGDISERKKLREKLQCKPFKWFMENIAYDVMDKFPPPSQNVVWGECKNVQHSVCLYDNGVSFGQSIGVATCYGQGSWRLNEGGELAIGEHCYISDHDIIKKKFCLDHNGRWNPIGEWQWDNVTQQMRSNKEHLCMETDGSKLKLAKCDEENKSQKWIWREMLLIGDSLLHHVRKPTTSPCESVETYIESIGGCTIDRLIVLIKQDYFKRLFLNQKHLIIIIGTNNLAREKSQSTIIKLEKLFDLINRKYSYLNTIAICTVPERTKTSIFYRTYGDNGGKSIRKRIKKYNKKLKQLRKKQIKSKRFSIIKLNFDLSLHISNDGLHPNAMGIEHISNILQDYANTLKII
;
A
#
# COMPACT_ATOMS: atom_id res chain seq x y z
N MET A 1 -35.26 -1.49 -75.26
CA MET A 1 -34.28 -0.55 -74.67
C MET A 1 -34.74 -0.13 -73.27
N ARG A 2 -34.38 -0.91 -72.24
CA ARG A 2 -34.31 -0.58 -70.79
C ARG A 2 -34.11 -1.89 -70.02
N VAL A 3 -33.39 -1.80 -68.91
CA VAL A 3 -33.11 -2.85 -67.90
C VAL A 3 -31.92 -3.78 -68.21
N ARG A 4 -30.70 -3.24 -68.09
CA ARG A 4 -29.50 -4.02 -67.65
C ARG A 4 -28.40 -3.14 -67.05
N LEU A 5 -28.75 -2.04 -66.36
CA LEU A 5 -27.78 -1.10 -65.76
C LEU A 5 -27.90 -0.95 -64.23
N GLY A 6 -28.66 -1.80 -63.54
CA GLY A 6 -28.92 -1.64 -62.10
C GLY A 6 -27.96 -2.40 -61.18
N ARG A 7 -27.44 -3.56 -61.59
CA ARG A 7 -26.62 -4.43 -60.73
C ARG A 7 -25.14 -4.08 -60.75
N THR A 8 -24.59 -3.75 -61.92
CA THR A 8 -23.20 -3.30 -62.06
C THR A 8 -22.98 -1.94 -61.42
N PHE A 9 -23.92 -1.00 -61.57
CA PHE A 9 -23.82 0.32 -60.94
C PHE A 9 -23.87 0.26 -59.40
N ARG A 10 -24.70 -0.63 -58.82
CA ARG A 10 -24.74 -0.84 -57.36
C ARG A 10 -23.47 -1.51 -56.82
N LEU A 11 -22.86 -2.41 -57.59
CA LEU A 11 -21.58 -3.03 -57.23
C LEU A 11 -20.43 -2.03 -57.29
N ILE A 12 -20.40 -1.16 -58.30
CA ILE A 12 -19.40 -0.10 -58.42
C ILE A 12 -19.52 0.91 -57.27
N ILE A 13 -20.75 1.30 -56.89
CA ILE A 13 -20.97 2.18 -55.73
C ILE A 13 -20.57 1.49 -54.42
N ALA A 14 -20.86 0.20 -54.24
CA ALA A 14 -20.46 -0.54 -53.05
C ALA A 14 -18.94 -0.69 -52.93
N LEU A 15 -18.25 -0.95 -54.05
CA LEU A 15 -16.79 -0.99 -54.11
C LEU A 15 -16.16 0.39 -53.86
N ALA A 16 -16.72 1.46 -54.43
CA ALA A 16 -16.27 2.82 -54.16
C ALA A 16 -16.46 3.20 -52.68
N PHE A 17 -17.55 2.78 -52.05
CA PHE A 17 -17.78 2.97 -50.62
C PHE A 17 -16.78 2.18 -49.76
N LEU A 18 -16.45 0.94 -50.13
CA LEU A 18 -15.43 0.14 -49.44
C LEU A 18 -14.03 0.75 -49.57
N ILE A 19 -13.67 1.27 -50.75
CA ILE A 19 -12.38 1.92 -50.99
C ILE A 19 -12.24 3.23 -50.21
N LEU A 20 -13.35 3.94 -49.92
CA LEU A 20 -13.34 5.15 -49.09
C LEU A 20 -13.41 4.87 -47.58
N ILE A 21 -14.09 3.79 -47.18
CA ILE A 21 -14.28 3.44 -45.77
C ILE A 21 -13.03 2.76 -45.17
N ILE A 22 -12.31 1.94 -45.94
CA ILE A 22 -11.14 1.21 -45.43
C ILE A 22 -10.02 2.16 -44.98
N PRO A 23 -9.62 3.21 -45.74
CA PRO A 23 -8.64 4.19 -45.27
C PRO A 23 -9.13 4.97 -44.05
N PHE A 24 -10.42 5.28 -43.96
CA PHE A 24 -11.01 5.97 -42.81
C PHE A 24 -11.04 5.09 -41.55
N LEU A 25 -11.28 3.78 -41.70
CA LEU A 25 -11.22 2.80 -40.62
C LEU A 25 -9.76 2.51 -40.19
N MET A 26 -8.83 2.47 -41.14
CA MET A 26 -7.40 2.36 -40.85
C MET A 26 -6.89 3.61 -40.12
N PHE A 27 -7.27 4.82 -40.58
CA PHE A 27 -6.95 6.07 -39.89
C PHE A 27 -7.58 6.14 -38.49
N LYS A 28 -8.80 5.60 -38.29
CA LYS A 28 -9.41 5.50 -36.95
C LYS A 28 -8.75 4.45 -36.06
N LEU A 29 -8.24 3.36 -36.61
CA LEU A 29 -7.46 2.36 -35.86
C LEU A 29 -6.09 2.92 -35.46
N GLU A 30 -5.48 3.73 -36.32
CA GLU A 30 -4.23 4.45 -36.06
C GLU A 30 -4.45 5.61 -35.06
N SER A 31 -5.60 6.28 -35.08
CA SER A 31 -5.97 7.29 -34.08
C SER A 31 -6.48 6.71 -32.75
N ALA A 32 -7.03 5.48 -32.75
CA ALA A 32 -7.48 4.80 -31.54
C ALA A 32 -6.33 4.13 -30.76
N ASN A 33 -5.26 3.73 -31.46
CA ASN A 33 -3.98 3.35 -30.84
C ASN A 33 -3.15 4.55 -30.36
N ASN A 34 -3.57 5.78 -30.68
CA ASN A 34 -2.93 7.04 -30.27
C ASN A 34 -3.76 7.85 -29.25
N GLN A 35 -4.55 7.20 -28.39
CA GLN A 35 -4.97 7.86 -27.14
C GLN A 35 -3.80 7.80 -26.15
N PRO A 36 -3.38 8.95 -25.58
CA PRO A 36 -2.24 8.99 -24.69
C PRO A 36 -2.55 8.18 -23.43
N SER A 37 -1.70 7.19 -23.15
CA SER A 37 -1.43 6.75 -21.79
C SER A 37 -1.16 7.99 -20.93
N PRO A 38 -1.56 8.01 -19.64
CA PRO A 38 -1.17 9.11 -18.75
C PRO A 38 0.33 9.31 -18.91
N GLU A 39 0.75 10.54 -19.26
CA GLU A 39 2.13 10.89 -19.59
C GLU A 39 3.10 10.15 -18.67
N HIS A 40 3.67 9.06 -19.18
CA HIS A 40 4.95 8.61 -18.71
C HIS A 40 5.89 9.72 -19.15
N ILE A 41 6.21 10.62 -18.22
CA ILE A 41 7.43 11.42 -18.34
C ILE A 41 8.51 10.37 -18.59
N GLY A 42 8.99 10.27 -19.83
CA GLY A 42 10.16 9.48 -20.14
C GLY A 42 11.23 9.96 -19.18
N ILE A 43 11.61 9.09 -18.23
CA ILE A 43 12.73 9.37 -17.34
C ILE A 43 13.94 9.24 -18.24
N ASP A 44 14.27 10.34 -18.91
CA ASP A 44 15.51 10.48 -19.65
C ASP A 44 16.58 10.67 -18.58
N TYR A 45 17.23 9.55 -18.22
CA TYR A 45 18.41 9.59 -17.37
C TYR A 45 19.44 10.45 -18.09
N PRO A 46 20.07 11.43 -17.41
CA PRO A 46 21.07 12.28 -18.07
C PRO A 46 22.16 11.41 -18.70
N GLU A 47 22.27 11.42 -20.04
CA GLU A 47 23.41 10.83 -20.77
C GLU A 47 24.65 11.72 -20.58
N ASP A 48 25.23 11.74 -19.38
CA ASP A 48 26.49 12.44 -19.13
C ASP A 48 27.70 11.57 -19.53
N LYS A 49 27.88 11.34 -20.84
CA LYS A 49 29.02 10.62 -21.44
C LYS A 49 30.41 11.27 -21.26
N LYS A 50 30.61 12.15 -20.27
CA LYS A 50 31.91 12.83 -20.05
C LYS A 50 32.40 12.91 -18.60
N ILE A 51 31.60 12.58 -17.58
CA ILE A 51 32.00 12.72 -16.16
C ILE A 51 32.51 11.40 -15.54
N ASP A 52 32.27 10.26 -16.19
CA ASP A 52 32.79 8.94 -15.75
C ASP A 52 34.33 8.90 -15.61
N ASN A 53 35.04 9.84 -16.22
CA ASN A 53 36.51 9.85 -16.24
C ASN A 53 37.19 10.68 -15.15
N ILE A 54 36.54 11.67 -14.52
CA ILE A 54 37.30 12.61 -13.65
C ILE A 54 37.50 12.03 -12.24
N HIS A 55 36.45 11.54 -11.60
CA HIS A 55 36.54 11.01 -10.23
C HIS A 55 37.38 9.73 -10.14
N GLU A 56 37.21 8.81 -11.09
CA GLU A 56 37.92 7.53 -11.06
C GLU A 56 39.32 7.58 -11.72
N LYS A 57 39.53 8.38 -12.80
CA LYS A 57 40.85 8.49 -13.45
C LYS A 57 41.75 9.60 -12.91
N ILE A 58 41.25 10.58 -12.15
CA ILE A 58 42.10 11.68 -11.64
C ILE A 58 42.30 11.57 -10.13
N ARG A 59 41.24 11.46 -9.30
CA ARG A 59 41.43 11.49 -7.83
C ARG A 59 42.11 10.24 -7.26
N LYS A 60 41.72 9.02 -7.68
CA LYS A 60 42.36 7.78 -7.23
C LYS A 60 43.83 7.65 -7.69
N PRO A 61 44.20 7.98 -8.95
CA PRO A 61 45.60 8.00 -9.37
C PRO A 61 46.40 9.14 -8.74
N LEU A 62 45.81 10.33 -8.53
CA LEU A 62 46.50 11.44 -7.86
C LEU A 62 46.82 11.11 -6.40
N ALA A 63 45.87 10.53 -5.66
CA ALA A 63 46.08 10.02 -4.30
C ALA A 63 47.00 8.78 -4.21
N ARG A 64 47.26 8.10 -5.35
CA ARG A 64 48.29 7.05 -5.44
C ARG A 64 49.67 7.60 -5.82
N SER A 65 49.72 8.67 -6.62
CA SER A 65 50.95 9.35 -7.04
C SER A 65 51.56 10.24 -5.94
N ILE A 66 50.73 10.70 -5.02
CA ILE A 66 51.09 11.43 -3.80
C ILE A 66 50.59 10.54 -2.68
N ASN A 67 51.46 10.04 -1.80
CA ASN A 67 51.20 9.00 -0.79
C ASN A 67 50.14 9.40 0.29
N ILE A 68 48.90 9.74 -0.12
CA ILE A 68 47.84 10.33 0.69
C ILE A 68 46.72 9.31 0.84
N SER A 69 46.55 8.78 2.06
CA SER A 69 45.44 7.89 2.38
C SER A 69 44.13 8.67 2.46
N LEU A 70 43.08 8.14 1.81
CA LEU A 70 41.69 8.61 1.97
C LEU A 70 41.00 8.00 3.20
N GLU A 71 41.66 7.08 3.90
CA GLU A 71 41.10 6.44 5.09
C GLU A 71 41.13 7.41 6.27
N PRO A 72 40.01 7.55 7.02
CA PRO A 72 40.01 8.28 8.27
C PRO A 72 41.04 7.74 9.26
N ILE A 73 41.68 8.64 10.00
CA ILE A 73 42.70 8.27 11.00
C ILE A 73 42.17 8.64 12.38
N MET A 74 42.16 7.69 13.31
CA MET A 74 41.88 7.95 14.71
C MET A 74 43.08 8.69 15.35
N SER A 75 42.84 9.88 15.89
CA SER A 75 43.85 10.70 16.57
C SER A 75 43.69 10.70 18.09
N ASN A 76 44.73 11.10 18.81
CA ASN A 76 44.63 11.45 20.23
C ASN A 76 44.24 12.92 20.46
N SER A 77 44.11 13.71 19.38
CA SER A 77 43.70 15.12 19.39
C SER A 77 42.30 15.30 18.81
N LEU A 78 41.78 16.52 18.89
CA LEU A 78 40.51 16.89 18.26
C LEU A 78 40.60 16.72 16.73
N GLY A 79 39.51 16.24 16.14
CA GLY A 79 39.32 15.99 14.72
C GLY A 79 39.42 17.25 13.87
N ASN A 80 39.81 17.11 12.59
CA ASN A 80 40.02 18.25 11.69
C ASN A 80 38.73 18.93 11.20
N TYR A 81 37.57 18.29 11.40
CA TYR A 81 36.24 18.86 11.11
C TYR A 81 35.44 19.19 12.37
N GLU A 82 36.01 19.01 13.55
CA GLU A 82 35.36 19.45 14.78
C GLU A 82 35.45 20.97 14.92
N PRO A 83 34.37 21.64 15.36
CA PRO A 83 34.39 23.07 15.60
C PRO A 83 35.36 23.39 16.75
N LYS A 84 36.28 24.34 16.53
CA LYS A 84 37.28 24.75 17.53
C LYS A 84 36.65 25.50 18.70
N ASP A 85 35.70 26.39 18.38
CA ASP A 85 34.96 27.19 19.36
C ASP A 85 33.46 27.07 19.08
N LEU A 86 32.70 26.64 20.09
CA LEU A 86 31.24 26.63 20.05
C LEU A 86 30.75 27.64 21.09
N PRO A 87 30.35 28.87 20.69
CA PRO A 87 29.90 29.87 21.65
C PRO A 87 28.67 29.37 22.39
N GLU A 88 28.51 29.65 23.68
CA GLU A 88 27.27 29.29 24.38
C GLU A 88 26.08 30.05 23.79
N ARG A 89 24.93 29.36 23.69
CA ARG A 89 23.66 29.95 23.26
C ARG A 89 22.62 29.60 24.30
N THR A 90 21.66 30.50 24.47
CA THR A 90 20.55 30.32 25.40
C THR A 90 19.24 30.64 24.68
N GLY A 91 18.15 30.03 25.14
CA GLY A 91 16.82 30.23 24.57
C GLY A 91 15.98 28.96 24.59
N PRO A 92 14.69 29.04 24.25
CA PRO A 92 13.82 27.87 24.20
C PRO A 92 14.36 26.81 23.24
N GLY A 93 14.54 25.59 23.74
CA GLY A 93 14.95 24.43 22.95
C GLY A 93 16.42 24.40 22.52
N GLU A 94 17.25 25.36 22.95
CA GLU A 94 18.70 25.35 22.70
C GLU A 94 19.36 24.18 23.44
N GLY A 95 20.32 23.52 22.80
CA GLY A 95 20.89 22.27 23.29
C GLY A 95 19.95 21.07 23.13
N GLY A 96 18.82 21.22 22.42
CA GLY A 96 17.84 20.14 22.21
C GLY A 96 16.97 19.83 23.43
N VAL A 97 16.89 20.73 24.41
CA VAL A 97 16.05 20.55 25.61
C VAL A 97 14.55 20.69 25.28
N PRO A 98 13.65 20.04 26.04
CA PRO A 98 12.21 20.14 25.80
C PRO A 98 11.69 21.56 26.06
N VAL A 99 10.82 22.06 25.17
CA VAL A 99 10.09 23.31 25.40
C VAL A 99 8.74 23.03 26.03
N LYS A 100 8.47 23.65 27.17
CA LYS A 100 7.18 23.57 27.87
C LYS A 100 6.29 24.75 27.48
N LEU A 101 5.02 24.45 27.23
CA LEU A 101 4.00 25.46 26.93
C LEU A 101 3.22 25.83 28.19
N SER A 102 2.61 27.01 28.18
CA SER A 102 1.58 27.37 29.16
C SER A 102 0.26 26.64 28.87
N PRO A 103 -0.65 26.47 29.85
CA PRO A 103 -1.93 25.78 29.63
C PRO A 103 -2.80 26.39 28.52
N SER A 104 -2.73 27.71 28.29
CA SER A 104 -3.45 28.35 27.19
C SER A 104 -2.86 28.00 25.82
N GLU A 105 -1.54 27.93 25.73
CA GLU A 105 -0.82 27.57 24.50
C GLU A 105 -0.99 26.09 24.16
N GLU A 106 -1.09 25.20 25.15
CA GLU A 106 -1.36 23.77 24.92
C GLU A 106 -2.68 23.54 24.16
N LYS A 107 -3.71 24.34 24.46
CA LYS A 107 -5.00 24.27 23.76
C LYS A 107 -4.87 24.67 22.28
N GLU A 108 -4.03 25.67 21.99
CA GLU A 108 -3.76 26.08 20.62
C GLU A 108 -2.88 25.04 19.89
N ALA A 109 -1.89 24.50 20.59
CA ALA A 109 -0.98 23.49 20.08
C ALA A 109 -1.73 22.25 19.56
N GLN A 110 -2.78 21.79 20.26
CA GLN A 110 -3.60 20.66 19.82
C GLN A 110 -4.14 20.82 18.39
N ARG A 111 -4.50 22.04 17.97
CA ARG A 111 -4.98 22.30 16.60
C ARG A 111 -3.85 22.13 15.59
N THR A 112 -2.67 22.65 15.91
CA THR A 112 -1.50 22.55 15.03
C THR A 112 -0.97 21.12 14.94
N ILE A 113 -0.96 20.38 16.05
CA ILE A 113 -0.59 18.96 16.09
C ILE A 113 -1.53 18.16 15.19
N ALA A 114 -2.84 18.38 15.30
CA ALA A 114 -3.81 17.68 14.47
C ALA A 114 -3.64 17.98 12.96
N LEU A 115 -3.06 19.13 12.58
CA LEU A 115 -2.82 19.51 11.20
C LEU A 115 -1.49 18.95 10.66
N TYR A 116 -0.38 19.20 11.36
CA TYR A 116 0.97 18.91 10.90
C TYR A 116 1.57 17.62 11.48
N GLY A 117 1.01 17.09 12.56
CA GLY A 117 1.64 16.02 13.36
C GLY A 117 2.79 16.52 14.24
N PHE A 118 2.96 17.85 14.38
CA PHE A 118 3.98 18.49 15.20
C PHE A 118 3.38 19.64 16.00
N ASN A 119 3.97 19.93 17.15
CA ASN A 119 3.61 21.12 17.91
C ASN A 119 4.25 22.36 17.29
N MET A 120 3.51 23.05 16.42
CA MET A 120 4.00 24.24 15.74
C MET A 120 4.15 25.44 16.69
N ILE A 121 3.42 25.47 17.81
CA ILE A 121 3.58 26.52 18.83
C ILE A 121 4.95 26.40 19.49
N VAL A 122 5.37 25.17 19.82
CA VAL A 122 6.73 24.89 20.29
C VAL A 122 7.75 25.23 19.19
N SER A 123 7.55 24.74 17.97
CA SER A 123 8.44 25.02 16.85
C SER A 123 8.67 26.53 16.64
N ASN A 124 7.61 27.33 16.70
CA ASN A 124 7.70 28.78 16.49
C ASN A 124 8.42 29.53 17.62
N LYS A 125 8.52 28.96 18.83
CA LYS A 125 9.30 29.52 19.95
C LYS A 125 10.79 29.20 19.86
N ILE A 126 11.15 28.16 19.11
CA ILE A 126 12.53 27.70 18.97
C ILE A 126 13.21 28.47 17.85
N SER A 127 14.46 28.88 18.08
CA SER A 127 15.28 29.55 17.06
C SER A 127 15.48 28.68 15.82
N MET A 128 15.44 29.27 14.62
CA MET A 128 15.79 28.57 13.38
C MET A 128 17.25 28.08 13.40
N ASP A 129 18.11 28.79 14.13
CA ASP A 129 19.53 28.50 14.28
C ASP A 129 19.84 27.77 15.60
N ARG A 130 18.85 27.15 16.26
CA ARG A 130 19.13 26.42 17.49
C ARG A 130 20.19 25.34 17.25
N ARG A 131 21.00 25.03 18.26
CA ARG A 131 21.83 23.82 18.22
C ARG A 131 21.21 22.73 19.06
N ILE A 132 21.42 21.50 18.63
CA ILE A 132 21.06 20.29 19.37
C ILE A 132 22.29 19.71 20.06
N LYS A 133 22.06 18.82 21.03
CA LYS A 133 23.11 18.18 21.81
C LYS A 133 24.00 17.32 20.91
N ASP A 134 25.30 17.27 21.20
CA ASP A 134 26.18 16.28 20.58
C ASP A 134 25.97 14.91 21.24
N THR A 135 25.28 14.02 20.52
CA THR A 135 24.91 12.65 20.93
C THR A 135 25.83 11.58 20.38
N ARG A 136 26.85 11.97 19.58
CA ARG A 136 27.79 11.05 18.95
C ARG A 136 28.66 10.34 20.00
N PRO A 137 29.16 9.13 19.71
CA PRO A 137 30.20 8.51 20.52
C PRO A 137 31.40 9.44 20.73
N ALA A 138 32.03 9.40 21.91
CA ALA A 138 33.15 10.30 22.23
C ALA A 138 34.31 10.19 21.23
N GLU A 139 34.60 8.96 20.76
CA GLU A 139 35.59 8.66 19.72
C GLU A 139 35.37 9.49 18.43
N CYS A 140 34.12 9.89 18.14
CA CYS A 140 33.82 10.61 16.91
C CYS A 140 34.52 11.95 16.78
N LYS A 141 34.83 12.58 17.92
CA LYS A 141 35.54 13.86 17.99
C LYS A 141 37.02 13.75 17.65
N ASN A 142 37.55 12.54 17.50
CA ASN A 142 38.97 12.28 17.34
C ASN A 142 39.34 11.77 15.93
N TRP A 143 38.36 11.59 15.05
CA TRP A 143 38.64 11.20 13.66
C TRP A 143 39.19 12.37 12.83
N ILE A 144 40.29 12.10 12.13
CA ILE A 144 40.81 12.94 11.06
C ILE A 144 40.28 12.39 9.73
N TYR A 145 39.43 13.16 9.06
CA TYR A 145 38.89 12.83 7.74
C TYR A 145 39.76 13.43 6.62
N PRO A 146 39.67 12.94 5.37
CA PRO A 146 40.36 13.55 4.24
C PRO A 146 40.04 15.03 4.11
N SER A 147 41.04 15.83 3.71
CA SER A 147 40.85 17.26 3.47
C SER A 147 39.81 17.53 2.39
N VAL A 148 39.17 18.69 2.46
CA VAL A 148 38.05 19.13 1.60
C VAL A 148 38.26 18.86 0.10
N GLN A 149 39.48 19.06 -0.43
CA GLN A 149 39.81 18.84 -1.84
C GLN A 149 39.61 17.39 -2.33
N TYR A 150 39.64 16.43 -1.40
CA TYR A 150 39.50 15.00 -1.67
C TYR A 150 38.10 14.46 -1.42
N LEU A 151 37.22 15.25 -0.80
CA LEU A 151 35.83 14.85 -0.58
C LEU A 151 34.95 15.30 -1.77
N PRO A 152 33.89 14.53 -2.08
CA PRO A 152 32.88 14.94 -3.05
C PRO A 152 32.03 16.10 -2.50
N THR A 153 31.45 16.89 -3.39
CA THR A 153 30.44 17.90 -3.01
C THR A 153 29.06 17.26 -2.83
N ALA A 154 28.18 17.88 -2.04
CA ALA A 154 26.86 17.35 -1.70
C ALA A 154 25.70 18.29 -2.08
N SER A 155 24.65 17.73 -2.68
CA SER A 155 23.33 18.34 -2.83
C SER A 155 22.38 17.70 -1.81
N VAL A 156 21.85 18.50 -0.88
CA VAL A 156 20.89 18.00 0.13
C VAL A 156 19.47 18.21 -0.37
N ILE A 157 18.74 17.13 -0.60
CA ILE A 157 17.38 17.12 -1.14
C ILE A 157 16.38 16.98 -0.01
N LEU A 158 15.48 17.96 0.12
CA LEU A 158 14.36 17.96 1.07
C LEU A 158 13.04 17.90 0.29
N VAL A 159 12.35 16.77 0.36
CA VAL A 159 10.99 16.64 -0.19
C VAL A 159 9.98 17.00 0.89
N PHE A 160 8.98 17.81 0.54
CA PHE A 160 7.95 18.22 1.48
C PHE A 160 6.57 18.32 0.83
N TYR A 161 5.53 18.14 1.65
CA TYR A 161 4.13 18.30 1.29
C TYR A 161 3.35 18.78 2.52
N ASP A 162 2.80 19.99 2.48
CA ASP A 162 2.06 20.62 3.59
C ASP A 162 2.83 20.52 4.94
N GLU A 163 4.16 20.70 4.86
CA GLU A 163 5.04 20.68 6.01
C GLU A 163 4.91 21.95 6.85
N GLY A 164 5.01 21.85 8.17
CA GLY A 164 5.06 23.03 9.02
C GLY A 164 6.27 23.90 8.66
N SER A 165 6.04 25.10 8.13
CA SER A 165 7.10 25.97 7.56
C SER A 165 8.26 26.23 8.52
N GLY A 166 7.99 26.42 9.81
CA GLY A 166 9.04 26.59 10.81
C GLY A 166 9.93 25.35 11.00
N VAL A 167 9.37 24.15 10.88
CA VAL A 167 10.13 22.89 10.96
C VAL A 167 10.96 22.67 9.68
N LEU A 168 10.36 22.92 8.51
CA LEU A 168 11.05 22.87 7.22
C LEU A 168 12.26 23.81 7.19
N LEU A 169 12.05 25.08 7.54
CA LEU A 169 13.11 26.09 7.51
C LEU A 169 14.20 25.79 8.54
N ARG A 170 13.87 25.24 9.71
CA ARG A 170 14.86 24.81 10.70
C ARG A 170 15.73 23.67 10.17
N THR A 171 15.17 22.75 9.38
CA THR A 171 15.94 21.73 8.67
C THR A 171 16.95 22.37 7.71
N VAL A 172 16.50 23.34 6.90
CA VAL A 172 17.37 24.09 5.97
C VAL A 172 18.50 24.81 6.72
N HIS A 173 18.15 25.55 7.79
CA HIS A 173 19.13 26.22 8.63
C HIS A 173 20.12 25.24 9.25
N SER A 174 19.65 24.13 9.80
CA SER A 174 20.48 23.11 10.43
C SER A 174 21.50 22.51 9.44
N VAL A 175 21.05 22.14 8.23
CA VAL A 175 21.93 21.65 7.16
C VAL A 175 23.02 22.67 6.84
N ILE A 176 22.66 23.94 6.63
CA ILE A 176 23.61 24.99 6.26
C ILE A 176 24.59 25.28 7.41
N ASN A 177 24.10 25.38 8.64
CA ASN A 177 24.89 25.77 9.81
C ASN A 177 25.88 24.67 10.27
N THR A 178 25.62 23.40 9.94
CA THR A 178 26.40 22.26 10.42
C THR A 178 27.22 21.58 9.33
N SER A 179 27.15 22.08 8.09
CA SER A 179 27.92 21.57 6.95
C SER A 179 29.08 22.51 6.61
N PRO A 180 30.29 21.98 6.32
CA PRO A 180 31.36 22.79 5.76
C PRO A 180 30.92 23.46 4.45
N PRO A 181 31.03 24.81 4.30
CA PRO A 181 30.54 25.53 3.13
C PRO A 181 31.12 25.05 1.79
N GLU A 182 32.34 24.53 1.81
CA GLU A 182 33.03 24.02 0.62
C GLU A 182 32.50 22.66 0.14
N LEU A 183 31.85 21.90 1.04
CA LEU A 183 31.27 20.59 0.74
C LEU A 183 29.78 20.69 0.37
N LEU A 184 29.04 21.65 0.95
CA LEU A 184 27.62 21.85 0.65
C LEU A 184 27.44 22.68 -0.63
N LYS A 185 27.09 22.01 -1.73
CA LYS A 185 26.90 22.67 -3.03
C LYS A 185 25.57 23.40 -3.10
N GLU A 186 24.50 22.79 -2.58
CA GLU A 186 23.13 23.29 -2.65
C GLU A 186 22.20 22.53 -1.70
N VAL A 187 21.11 23.19 -1.33
CA VAL A 187 19.94 22.57 -0.69
C VAL A 187 18.77 22.64 -1.68
N VAL A 188 18.29 21.48 -2.11
CA VAL A 188 17.25 21.31 -3.13
C VAL A 188 15.92 20.99 -2.44
N LEU A 189 15.04 21.97 -2.37
CA LEU A 189 13.68 21.83 -1.87
C LEU A 189 12.77 21.35 -3.01
N VAL A 190 12.05 20.25 -2.80
CA VAL A 190 11.08 19.72 -3.76
C VAL A 190 9.69 19.73 -3.12
N ASP A 191 8.85 20.63 -3.62
CA ASP A 191 7.45 20.75 -3.20
C ASP A 191 6.58 19.75 -3.98
N ASP A 192 6.07 18.73 -3.28
CA ASP A 192 5.18 17.68 -3.80
C ASP A 192 3.71 18.14 -3.89
N GLY A 193 3.49 19.39 -4.29
CA GLY A 193 2.16 19.96 -4.52
C GLY A 193 1.45 20.44 -3.25
N SER A 194 2.19 21.09 -2.35
CA SER A 194 1.66 21.67 -1.12
C SER A 194 0.57 22.72 -1.40
N THR A 195 -0.42 22.76 -0.52
CA THR A 195 -1.55 23.68 -0.52
C THR A 195 -1.46 24.74 0.59
N ASP A 196 -0.61 24.52 1.60
CA ASP A 196 -0.35 25.51 2.65
C ASP A 196 0.21 26.82 2.07
N ALA A 197 -0.44 27.94 2.42
CA ALA A 197 -0.08 29.27 1.95
C ALA A 197 1.32 29.72 2.41
N SER A 198 1.78 29.26 3.58
CA SER A 198 3.11 29.57 4.10
C SER A 198 4.24 28.94 3.28
N LEU A 199 3.94 27.90 2.50
CA LEU A 199 4.89 27.20 1.61
C LEU A 199 4.87 27.74 0.16
N GLN A 200 4.07 28.76 -0.12
CA GLN A 200 3.98 29.41 -1.44
C GLN A 200 4.99 30.57 -1.53
N GLU A 201 4.51 31.78 -1.81
CA GLU A 201 5.32 32.99 -1.91
C GLU A 201 6.17 33.30 -0.66
N PRO A 202 5.70 33.08 0.60
CA PRO A 202 6.51 33.35 1.78
C PRO A 202 7.79 32.53 1.83
N LEU A 203 7.73 31.24 1.48
CA LEU A 203 8.89 30.36 1.40
C LEU A 203 9.87 30.84 0.32
N GLU A 204 9.37 31.14 -0.89
CA GLU A 204 10.19 31.65 -2.00
C GLU A 204 10.90 32.95 -1.63
N THR A 205 10.24 33.83 -0.89
CA THR A 205 10.83 35.07 -0.42
C THR A 205 11.90 34.81 0.64
N TYR A 206 11.63 33.91 1.58
CA TYR A 206 12.56 33.59 2.67
C TYR A 206 13.87 32.98 2.15
N ILE A 207 13.80 32.04 1.21
CA ILE A 207 15.00 31.31 0.73
C ILE A 207 15.98 32.18 -0.05
N LYS A 208 15.55 33.35 -0.58
CA LYS A 208 16.43 34.30 -1.30
C LYS A 208 17.61 34.76 -0.45
N ARG A 209 17.49 34.71 0.88
CA ARG A 209 18.55 35.09 1.83
C ARG A 209 19.85 34.30 1.67
N TRP A 210 19.80 33.11 1.07
CA TRP A 210 20.98 32.26 0.84
C TRP A 210 21.53 32.39 -0.58
N ASN A 211 21.17 33.45 -1.30
CA ASN A 211 21.77 33.86 -2.57
C ASN A 211 21.89 32.72 -3.60
N GLY A 212 20.86 31.86 -3.68
CA GLY A 212 20.78 30.74 -4.63
C GLY A 212 21.38 29.42 -4.16
N LEU A 213 21.94 29.34 -2.95
CA LEU A 213 22.35 28.08 -2.32
C LEU A 213 21.15 27.16 -2.06
N VAL A 214 20.02 27.74 -1.64
CA VAL A 214 18.75 27.02 -1.46
C VAL A 214 17.89 27.23 -2.70
N LYS A 215 17.46 26.13 -3.32
CA LYS A 215 16.69 26.12 -4.57
C LYS A 215 15.37 25.41 -4.36
N LEU A 216 14.28 25.99 -4.87
CA LEU A 216 12.95 25.41 -4.78
C LEU A 216 12.46 24.94 -6.15
N TYR A 217 11.99 23.70 -6.21
CA TYR A 217 11.35 23.11 -7.37
C TYR A 217 9.94 22.65 -7.00
N ARG A 218 8.94 23.13 -7.75
CA ARG A 218 7.54 22.74 -7.56
C ARG A 218 7.16 21.69 -8.59
N THR A 219 6.60 20.58 -8.13
CA THR A 219 6.08 19.50 -8.99
C THR A 219 4.76 19.90 -9.66
N GLY A 220 4.03 20.87 -9.10
CA GLY A 220 2.75 21.38 -9.59
C GLY A 220 1.55 20.46 -9.31
N LYS A 221 1.80 19.20 -8.90
CA LYS A 221 0.79 18.23 -8.49
C LYS A 221 1.41 17.25 -7.51
N ARG A 222 0.58 16.63 -6.67
CA ARG A 222 1.04 15.59 -5.74
C ARG A 222 1.42 14.30 -6.49
N VAL A 223 2.71 14.06 -6.62
CA VAL A 223 3.30 12.87 -7.25
C VAL A 223 3.66 11.79 -6.22
N GLY A 224 3.93 12.18 -4.97
CA GLY A 224 4.32 11.30 -3.87
C GLY A 224 5.82 11.31 -3.61
N LEU A 225 6.21 10.85 -2.42
CA LEU A 225 7.57 10.97 -1.87
C LEU A 225 8.65 10.42 -2.81
N ILE A 226 8.43 9.24 -3.38
CA ILE A 226 9.43 8.50 -4.14
C ILE A 226 9.74 9.20 -5.48
N GLU A 227 8.69 9.64 -6.18
CA GLU A 227 8.82 10.37 -7.43
C GLU A 227 9.44 11.76 -7.17
N ALA A 228 9.01 12.46 -6.12
CA ALA A 228 9.57 13.74 -5.72
C ALA A 228 11.07 13.64 -5.34
N ARG A 229 11.50 12.57 -4.65
CA ARG A 229 12.93 12.31 -4.37
C ARG A 229 13.72 12.12 -5.67
N THR A 230 13.16 11.40 -6.63
CA THR A 230 13.79 11.18 -7.95
C THR A 230 13.91 12.49 -8.73
N ILE A 231 12.88 13.34 -8.71
CA ILE A 231 12.91 14.69 -9.29
C ILE A 231 14.01 15.54 -8.62
N GLY A 232 14.11 15.49 -7.28
CA GLY A 232 15.17 16.19 -6.55
C GLY A 232 16.57 15.74 -6.96
N ALA A 233 16.77 14.43 -7.13
CA ALA A 233 18.04 13.88 -7.61
C ALA A 233 18.37 14.37 -9.04
N GLN A 234 17.37 14.45 -9.93
CA GLN A 234 17.55 14.96 -11.29
C GLN A 234 17.91 16.45 -11.33
N LYS A 235 17.34 17.24 -10.41
CA LYS A 235 17.62 18.69 -10.29
C LYS A 235 18.93 19.01 -9.58
N SER A 236 19.49 18.03 -8.85
CA SER A 236 20.75 18.17 -8.14
C SER A 236 21.96 18.13 -9.07
N THR A 237 23.01 18.85 -8.70
CA THR A 237 24.21 19.11 -9.52
C THR A 237 25.53 18.75 -8.83
N ALA A 238 25.51 18.37 -7.56
CA ALA A 238 26.71 17.92 -6.86
C ALA A 238 27.08 16.46 -7.19
N ASP A 239 28.25 16.05 -6.71
CA ASP A 239 28.77 14.68 -6.87
C ASP A 239 27.92 13.65 -6.10
N VAL A 240 27.49 14.02 -4.88
CA VAL A 240 26.68 13.20 -3.98
C VAL A 240 25.31 13.84 -3.78
N ILE A 241 24.27 13.01 -3.81
CA ILE A 241 22.93 13.40 -3.33
C ILE A 241 22.75 12.90 -1.91
N ILE A 242 22.20 13.76 -1.05
CA ILE A 242 21.80 13.42 0.31
C ILE A 242 20.31 13.66 0.42
N ILE A 243 19.54 12.61 0.71
CA ILE A 243 18.11 12.73 0.95
C ILE A 243 17.94 12.89 2.46
N LEU A 244 17.20 13.93 2.88
CA LEU A 244 16.72 14.08 4.25
C LEU A 244 15.21 14.38 4.20
N ASP A 245 14.50 13.94 5.23
CA ASP A 245 13.12 14.39 5.43
C ASP A 245 13.10 15.87 5.87
N ALA A 246 11.99 16.55 5.59
CA ALA A 246 11.84 18.00 5.79
C ALA A 246 11.69 18.44 7.27
N HIS A 247 11.92 17.54 8.21
CA HIS A 247 11.74 17.74 9.64
C HIS A 247 12.87 17.07 10.41
N CYS A 248 14.08 17.51 10.09
CA CYS A 248 15.33 16.99 10.61
C CYS A 248 16.22 18.10 11.19
N GLU A 249 17.09 17.76 12.13
CA GLU A 249 18.15 18.63 12.63
C GLU A 249 19.46 17.85 12.67
N CYS A 250 20.46 18.34 11.95
CA CYS A 250 21.76 17.72 11.82
C CYS A 250 22.62 17.99 13.06
N VAL A 251 23.31 16.97 13.57
CA VAL A 251 24.31 17.13 14.62
C VAL A 251 25.59 17.72 14.01
N ILE A 252 26.41 18.38 14.82
CA ILE A 252 27.72 18.89 14.38
C ILE A 252 28.56 17.80 13.69
N ASN A 253 29.28 18.18 12.63
CA ASN A 253 30.16 17.30 11.87
C ASN A 253 29.46 16.03 11.30
N TRP A 254 28.17 16.13 10.95
CA TRP A 254 27.43 15.01 10.34
C TRP A 254 27.85 14.70 8.90
N LEU A 255 28.26 15.71 8.12
CA LEU A 255 28.45 15.59 6.67
C LEU A 255 29.78 14.91 6.27
N PRO A 256 30.97 15.32 6.77
CA PRO A 256 32.25 14.72 6.37
C PRO A 256 32.34 13.19 6.55
N PRO A 257 31.83 12.58 7.64
CA PRO A 257 31.83 11.13 7.79
C PRO A 257 31.08 10.41 6.66
N LEU A 258 29.93 10.92 6.23
CA LEU A 258 29.14 10.34 5.13
C LEU A 258 29.89 10.43 3.80
N LEU A 259 30.39 11.61 3.46
CA LEU A 259 31.08 11.87 2.20
C LEU A 259 32.39 11.07 2.08
N THR A 260 33.07 10.84 3.21
CA THR A 260 34.29 10.02 3.23
C THR A 260 34.02 8.59 2.80
N ARG A 261 32.86 8.01 3.15
CA ARG A 261 32.51 6.65 2.71
C ARG A 261 32.30 6.55 1.21
N ILE A 262 31.67 7.55 0.63
CA ILE A 262 31.44 7.61 -0.81
C ILE A 262 32.75 7.93 -1.57
N ALA A 263 33.63 8.76 -0.98
CA ALA A 263 34.96 9.02 -1.54
C ALA A 263 35.83 7.74 -1.62
N LEU A 264 35.78 6.91 -0.58
CA LEU A 264 36.47 5.61 -0.55
C LEU A 264 35.84 4.60 -1.51
N ASN A 265 34.51 4.52 -1.54
CA ASN A 265 33.77 3.65 -2.42
C ASN A 265 32.57 4.38 -3.03
N ARG A 266 32.67 4.75 -4.31
CA ARG A 266 31.59 5.43 -5.06
C ARG A 266 30.26 4.67 -5.00
N LYS A 267 30.31 3.34 -4.89
CA LYS A 267 29.12 2.48 -4.81
C LYS A 267 28.59 2.29 -3.37
N ALA A 268 29.03 3.11 -2.42
CA ALA A 268 28.52 3.11 -1.06
C ALA A 268 27.20 3.91 -0.97
N LEU A 269 26.25 3.34 -0.22
CA LEU A 269 25.10 4.01 0.35
C LEU A 269 25.40 4.25 1.83
N ALA A 270 25.69 5.50 2.20
CA ALA A 270 26.05 5.88 3.56
C ALA A 270 24.82 6.45 4.29
N VAL A 271 24.54 5.93 5.48
CA VAL A 271 23.34 6.26 6.26
C VAL A 271 23.76 6.85 7.60
N PRO A 272 23.29 8.05 7.99
CA PRO A 272 23.54 8.58 9.32
C PRO A 272 22.76 7.78 10.37
N ILE A 273 23.23 7.81 11.62
CA ILE A 273 22.41 7.40 12.77
C ILE A 273 21.26 8.40 12.91
N VAL A 274 20.04 7.87 13.01
CA VAL A 274 18.83 8.66 13.15
C VAL A 274 18.50 8.83 14.62
N ASP A 275 18.66 10.04 15.13
CA ASP A 275 18.24 10.41 16.47
C ASP A 275 16.75 10.81 16.49
N GLY A 276 16.14 10.87 17.67
CA GLY A 276 14.74 11.24 17.85
C GLY A 276 14.57 12.74 18.15
N LEU A 277 13.65 13.38 17.43
CA LEU A 277 13.02 14.63 17.88
C LEU A 277 11.59 14.32 18.32
N GLU A 278 11.26 14.59 19.58
CA GLU A 278 9.92 14.36 20.10
C GLU A 278 8.95 15.40 19.50
N TRP A 279 7.87 14.95 18.87
CA TRP A 279 7.00 15.82 18.04
C TRP A 279 6.25 16.90 18.82
N ASN A 280 6.05 16.73 20.13
CA ASN A 280 5.30 17.67 20.97
C ASN A 280 6.18 18.76 21.59
N THR A 281 7.40 18.41 22.00
CA THR A 281 8.32 19.27 22.76
C THR A 281 9.58 19.64 21.99
N LEU A 282 9.83 18.98 20.85
CA LEU A 282 11.03 19.07 20.02
C LEU A 282 12.33 18.80 20.79
N GLU A 283 12.25 17.98 21.83
CA GLU A 283 13.39 17.44 22.56
C GLU A 283 14.20 16.49 21.67
N HIS A 284 15.52 16.63 21.70
CA HIS A 284 16.46 15.77 20.99
C HIS A 284 16.94 14.63 21.90
N THR A 285 16.79 13.40 21.41
CA THR A 285 17.16 12.18 22.13
C THR A 285 17.97 11.24 21.25
N ASN A 286 19.01 10.62 21.83
CA ASN A 286 19.69 9.49 21.20
C ASN A 286 18.86 8.22 21.48
N ILE A 287 18.32 7.60 20.42
CA ILE A 287 17.42 6.44 20.50
C ILE A 287 18.18 5.17 20.90
N TYR A 288 19.47 5.07 20.55
CA TYR A 288 20.26 3.86 20.69
C TYR A 288 21.26 3.89 21.86
N GLY A 289 21.44 5.04 22.50
CA GLY A 289 22.43 5.25 23.55
C GLY A 289 23.85 4.97 23.04
N SER A 290 24.55 4.06 23.70
CA SER A 290 25.92 3.62 23.34
C SER A 290 25.96 2.36 22.48
N THR A 291 24.81 1.81 22.10
CA THR A 291 24.71 0.54 21.38
C THR A 291 24.49 0.80 19.89
N ASN A 292 25.21 0.08 19.02
CA ASN A 292 24.97 0.14 17.58
C ASN A 292 23.82 -0.80 17.18
N PHE A 293 22.98 -0.36 16.27
CA PHE A 293 21.86 -1.12 15.69
C PHE A 293 21.98 -1.17 14.16
N ARG A 294 21.31 -2.12 13.53
CA ARG A 294 21.20 -2.17 12.06
C ARG A 294 19.77 -2.46 11.63
N GLY A 295 19.41 -1.96 10.45
CA GLY A 295 18.09 -2.14 9.86
C GLY A 295 17.92 -3.57 9.32
N ILE A 296 16.80 -4.18 9.67
CA ILE A 296 16.32 -5.49 9.20
C ILE A 296 14.80 -5.41 8.91
N TRP A 297 14.16 -6.53 8.61
CA TRP A 297 12.71 -6.60 8.37
C TRP A 297 12.14 -7.94 8.82
N GLU A 298 10.82 -8.00 8.95
CA GLU A 298 10.07 -9.26 9.00
C GLU A 298 9.37 -9.55 7.67
N TRP A 299 8.93 -10.78 7.43
CA TRP A 299 8.46 -11.24 6.11
C TRP A 299 7.21 -10.52 5.56
N GLY A 300 6.54 -9.67 6.34
CA GLY A 300 5.47 -8.76 5.92
C GLY A 300 5.94 -7.36 5.52
N PHE A 301 7.27 -7.15 5.43
CA PHE A 301 7.94 -5.88 5.12
C PHE A 301 7.80 -4.77 6.18
N LEU A 302 7.47 -5.10 7.42
CA LEU A 302 7.62 -4.14 8.50
C LEU A 302 9.10 -3.94 8.80
N TYR A 303 9.51 -2.67 8.85
CA TYR A 303 10.89 -2.30 9.17
C TYR A 303 11.17 -2.61 10.64
N LYS A 304 12.31 -3.23 10.89
CA LYS A 304 12.76 -3.64 12.21
C LYS A 304 14.20 -3.23 12.39
N GLU A 305 14.62 -3.13 13.63
CA GLU A 305 16.00 -2.85 13.98
C GLU A 305 16.46 -3.91 14.96
N THR A 306 17.72 -4.31 14.84
CA THR A 306 18.35 -5.22 15.78
C THR A 306 19.71 -4.71 16.17
N GLN A 307 20.14 -5.07 17.38
CA GLN A 307 21.48 -4.76 17.84
C GLN A 307 22.51 -5.32 16.85
N LEU A 308 23.56 -4.54 16.58
CA LEU A 308 24.63 -4.93 15.67
C LEU A 308 25.20 -6.31 16.08
N PRO A 309 25.14 -7.33 15.21
CA PRO A 309 25.64 -8.65 15.56
C PRO A 309 27.13 -8.63 15.86
N GLU A 310 27.55 -9.49 16.80
CA GLU A 310 28.96 -9.58 17.24
C GLU A 310 29.92 -9.83 16.07
N GLN A 311 29.50 -10.62 15.08
CA GLN A 311 30.26 -10.87 13.85
C GLN A 311 30.57 -9.57 13.07
N GLU A 312 29.64 -8.62 12.96
CA GLU A 312 29.92 -7.32 12.34
C GLU A 312 30.70 -6.41 13.29
N ALA A 313 30.39 -6.45 14.59
CA ALA A 313 31.08 -5.62 15.57
C ALA A 313 32.58 -5.92 15.62
N LYS A 314 32.99 -7.20 15.53
CA LYS A 314 34.38 -7.67 15.55
C LYS A 314 35.20 -7.28 14.32
N LYS A 315 34.57 -6.89 13.20
CA LYS A 315 35.28 -6.42 12.01
C LYS A 315 35.91 -5.03 12.19
N ARG A 316 35.56 -4.35 13.30
CA ARG A 316 35.89 -2.96 13.56
C ARG A 316 36.79 -2.87 14.77
N LYS A 317 37.77 -1.98 14.71
CA LYS A 317 38.68 -1.67 15.80
C LYS A 317 38.03 -0.70 16.79
N TYR A 318 37.25 0.25 16.29
CA TYR A 318 36.58 1.28 17.09
C TYR A 318 35.06 1.18 16.96
N SER A 319 34.35 1.49 18.04
CA SER A 319 32.89 1.41 18.08
C SER A 319 32.20 2.42 17.14
N SER A 320 32.89 3.52 16.86
CA SER A 320 32.48 4.61 15.98
C SER A 320 32.73 4.37 14.48
N GLU A 321 33.40 3.27 14.10
CA GLU A 321 33.60 2.93 12.68
C GLU A 321 32.29 2.51 12.00
N PRO A 322 32.08 2.87 10.73
CA PRO A 322 30.93 2.43 9.94
C PRO A 322 30.78 0.92 9.88
N TYR A 323 29.55 0.44 9.74
CA TYR A 323 29.23 -0.98 9.67
C TYR A 323 28.14 -1.28 8.67
N SER A 324 28.17 -2.50 8.13
CA SER A 324 27.20 -2.97 7.13
C SER A 324 25.81 -3.16 7.72
N SER A 325 24.79 -2.66 7.01
CA SER A 325 23.39 -2.88 7.35
C SER A 325 22.63 -3.51 6.16
N PRO A 326 21.80 -4.55 6.38
CA PRO A 326 20.99 -5.15 5.32
C PRO A 326 20.03 -4.17 4.65
N THR A 327 19.44 -3.25 5.43
CA THR A 327 18.56 -2.20 4.93
C THR A 327 18.76 -0.89 5.70
N HIS A 328 18.08 0.17 5.28
CA HIS A 328 17.98 1.46 5.98
C HIS A 328 16.51 1.85 6.19
N ALA A 329 16.26 2.88 6.99
CA ALA A 329 14.91 3.36 7.30
C ALA A 329 14.21 4.10 6.15
N GLY A 330 14.97 4.52 5.12
CA GLY A 330 14.44 5.20 3.92
C GLY A 330 14.57 6.73 3.91
N GLY A 331 14.42 7.38 5.07
CA GLY A 331 14.31 8.85 5.17
C GLY A 331 15.61 9.63 4.94
N LEU A 332 16.73 9.08 5.42
CA LEU A 332 18.00 9.78 5.51
C LEU A 332 19.12 8.93 4.91
N LEU A 333 19.78 9.40 3.85
CA LEU A 333 20.88 8.69 3.19
C LEU A 333 21.74 9.61 2.33
N ALA A 334 22.97 9.18 2.06
CA ALA A 334 23.89 9.77 1.09
C ALA A 334 24.35 8.72 0.07
N ILE A 335 24.33 9.07 -1.21
CA ILE A 335 24.76 8.20 -2.31
C ILE A 335 25.36 9.04 -3.44
N ASP A 336 26.38 8.51 -4.12
CA ASP A 336 26.90 9.11 -5.35
C ASP A 336 25.76 9.28 -6.37
N ARG A 337 25.62 10.50 -6.90
CA ARG A 337 24.51 10.87 -7.78
C ARG A 337 24.47 10.01 -9.03
N GLN A 338 25.63 9.79 -9.64
CA GLN A 338 25.74 9.02 -10.87
C GLN A 338 25.43 7.53 -10.60
N TRP A 339 25.92 6.99 -9.49
CA TRP A 339 25.61 5.62 -9.06
C TRP A 339 24.11 5.41 -8.81
N PHE A 340 23.43 6.39 -8.19
CA PHE A 340 21.98 6.34 -8.02
C PHE A 340 21.23 6.18 -9.36
N PHE A 341 21.68 6.88 -10.42
CA PHE A 341 21.08 6.74 -11.75
C PHE A 341 21.51 5.48 -12.49
N GLU A 342 22.75 5.00 -12.30
CA GLU A 342 23.19 3.70 -12.81
C GLU A 342 22.38 2.52 -12.24
N LEU A 343 21.94 2.65 -10.98
CA LEU A 343 20.97 1.75 -10.33
C LEU A 343 19.54 1.94 -10.82
N GLY A 344 19.32 2.80 -11.82
CA GLY A 344 18.01 3.10 -12.39
C GLY A 344 17.13 3.99 -11.51
N ALA A 345 17.72 4.77 -10.59
CA ALA A 345 17.02 5.54 -9.54
C ALA A 345 16.06 4.64 -8.73
N TYR A 346 15.00 5.19 -8.13
CA TYR A 346 13.91 4.37 -7.61
C TYR A 346 13.08 3.76 -8.75
N ASP A 347 12.45 2.60 -8.52
CA ASP A 347 11.47 2.07 -9.47
C ASP A 347 10.28 3.05 -9.61
N PRO A 348 10.02 3.60 -10.82
CA PRO A 348 8.94 4.57 -11.03
C PRO A 348 7.54 3.99 -10.78
N GLY A 349 7.39 2.67 -10.72
CA GLY A 349 6.14 2.03 -10.33
C GLY A 349 5.92 1.90 -8.81
N ILE A 350 6.94 2.17 -7.99
CA ILE A 350 6.78 2.30 -6.54
C ILE A 350 6.26 3.72 -6.29
N ARG A 351 4.96 3.83 -5.96
CA ARG A 351 4.27 5.12 -5.85
C ARG A 351 4.01 5.49 -4.40
N VAL A 352 3.87 6.79 -4.15
CA VAL A 352 3.50 7.38 -2.85
C VAL A 352 4.57 7.16 -1.78
N TRP A 353 4.58 5.99 -1.15
CA TRP A 353 5.46 5.64 -0.03
C TRP A 353 5.46 4.12 0.20
N GLY A 354 6.58 3.60 0.69
CA GLY A 354 6.75 2.22 1.12
C GLY A 354 7.44 1.37 0.05
N ALA A 355 8.26 0.42 0.54
CA ALA A 355 9.17 -0.45 -0.21
C ALA A 355 10.45 0.20 -0.75
N GLU A 356 10.53 1.53 -0.87
CA GLU A 356 11.65 2.21 -1.53
C GLU A 356 12.98 2.00 -0.80
N GLN A 357 12.94 1.90 0.52
CA GLN A 357 14.11 1.66 1.36
C GLN A 357 14.67 0.25 1.14
N TYR A 358 13.80 -0.76 1.01
CA TYR A 358 14.23 -2.11 0.69
C TYR A 358 14.73 -2.19 -0.75
N GLU A 359 14.09 -1.47 -1.66
CA GLU A 359 14.41 -1.52 -3.08
C GLU A 359 15.80 -1.00 -3.38
N LEU A 360 16.13 0.16 -2.82
CA LEU A 360 17.47 0.71 -2.94
C LEU A 360 18.50 -0.15 -2.20
N SER A 361 18.17 -0.67 -1.01
CA SER A 361 19.07 -1.56 -0.27
C SER A 361 19.42 -2.82 -1.06
N PHE A 362 18.41 -3.48 -1.62
CA PHE A 362 18.57 -4.72 -2.37
C PHE A 362 19.33 -4.49 -3.67
N LYS A 363 19.06 -3.38 -4.37
CA LYS A 363 19.86 -2.93 -5.52
C LYS A 363 21.32 -2.75 -5.16
N VAL A 364 21.61 -1.94 -4.14
CA VAL A 364 22.98 -1.61 -3.74
C VAL A 364 23.75 -2.89 -3.42
N TRP A 365 23.21 -3.76 -2.57
CA TRP A 365 23.90 -4.99 -2.19
C TRP A 365 24.03 -6.00 -3.32
N GLN A 366 22.93 -6.30 -4.03
CA GLN A 366 22.96 -7.34 -5.07
C GLN A 366 23.77 -6.89 -6.28
N CYS A 367 23.81 -5.59 -6.60
CA CYS A 367 24.49 -5.05 -7.79
C CYS A 367 25.91 -4.51 -7.51
N GLY A 368 26.54 -4.94 -6.40
CA GLY A 368 27.98 -4.76 -6.15
C GLY A 368 28.38 -3.48 -5.42
N GLY A 369 27.43 -2.79 -4.79
CA GLY A 369 27.69 -1.72 -3.83
C GLY A 369 27.73 -2.21 -2.38
N ILE A 370 27.79 -1.25 -1.45
CA ILE A 370 27.74 -1.51 0.00
C ILE A 370 26.77 -0.53 0.67
N LEU A 371 26.09 -0.95 1.72
CA LEU A 371 25.24 -0.08 2.54
C LEU A 371 25.81 -0.05 3.96
N GLU A 372 26.17 1.13 4.43
CA GLU A 372 26.78 1.31 5.75
C GLU A 372 26.04 2.35 6.58
N TRP A 373 25.82 2.05 7.85
CA TRP A 373 25.49 3.05 8.85
C TRP A 373 26.78 3.68 9.37
N VAL A 374 26.77 5.00 9.57
CA VAL A 374 27.96 5.80 9.89
C VAL A 374 27.80 6.42 11.29
N PRO A 375 28.35 5.80 12.36
CA PRO A 375 28.12 6.22 13.74
C PRO A 375 28.56 7.64 14.09
N CYS A 376 29.47 8.24 13.33
CA CYS A 376 29.87 9.63 13.56
C CYS A 376 29.02 10.66 12.82
N SER A 377 28.05 10.22 12.01
CA SER A 377 27.06 11.08 11.40
C SER A 377 25.72 10.87 12.08
N HIS A 378 25.21 11.89 12.76
CA HIS A 378 23.91 11.87 13.42
C HIS A 378 23.00 12.94 12.85
N VAL A 379 21.74 12.57 12.60
CA VAL A 379 20.68 13.50 12.20
C VAL A 379 19.44 13.16 13.00
N ALA A 380 18.92 14.14 13.73
CA ALA A 380 17.71 14.00 14.51
C ALA A 380 16.49 14.15 13.59
N HIS A 381 15.52 13.24 13.72
CA HIS A 381 14.31 13.19 12.90
C HIS A 381 13.05 13.25 13.77
N ALA A 382 12.09 14.09 13.39
CA ALA A 382 10.84 14.23 14.12
C ALA A 382 9.80 13.17 13.72
N TYR A 383 9.53 12.22 14.63
CA TYR A 383 8.48 11.22 14.42
C TYR A 383 7.10 11.84 14.64
N ARG A 384 6.33 12.01 13.58
CA ARG A 384 5.01 12.68 13.64
C ARG A 384 4.08 12.07 14.69
N GLY A 385 3.43 12.96 15.44
CA GLY A 385 2.29 12.64 16.29
C GLY A 385 0.98 12.45 15.50
N PRO A 386 -0.15 12.33 16.21
CA PRO A 386 -1.46 12.11 15.59
C PRO A 386 -1.88 13.29 14.70
N ARG A 387 -2.29 13.01 13.46
CA ARG A 387 -2.78 14.01 12.49
C ARG A 387 -4.10 13.60 11.84
N ASN A 388 -4.90 14.58 11.45
CA ASN A 388 -6.24 14.42 10.88
C ASN A 388 -6.26 14.12 9.38
N HIS A 389 -5.16 14.40 8.67
CA HIS A 389 -5.06 14.20 7.23
C HIS A 389 -3.98 13.17 6.93
N GLY A 390 -4.28 12.19 6.07
CA GLY A 390 -3.36 11.11 5.68
C GLY A 390 -2.47 11.48 4.49
N SER A 391 -1.54 10.59 4.13
CA SER A 391 -0.66 10.74 2.96
C SER A 391 -1.36 10.42 1.63
N TYR A 392 -2.65 10.74 1.48
CA TYR A 392 -3.45 10.33 0.34
C TYR A 392 -3.01 11.03 -0.96
N VAL A 393 -2.43 10.27 -1.88
CA VAL A 393 -2.12 10.74 -3.23
C VAL A 393 -3.31 10.43 -4.15
N PRO A 394 -3.89 11.41 -4.85
CA PRO A 394 -5.00 11.16 -5.77
C PRO A 394 -4.69 10.05 -6.78
N GLY A 395 -5.61 9.09 -6.90
CA GLY A 395 -5.47 7.96 -7.83
C GLY A 395 -4.50 6.87 -7.36
N SER A 396 -4.06 6.89 -6.09
CA SER A 396 -3.38 5.74 -5.48
C SER A 396 -4.39 4.70 -5.00
N SER A 397 -3.99 3.42 -5.06
CA SER A 397 -4.80 2.32 -4.53
C SER A 397 -4.81 2.34 -2.99
N PRO A 398 -5.89 1.94 -2.31
CA PRO A 398 -5.86 1.70 -0.87
C PRO A 398 -4.83 0.63 -0.46
N TYR A 399 -4.37 -0.20 -1.40
CA TYR A 399 -3.33 -1.22 -1.21
C TYR A 399 -1.98 -0.83 -1.82
N GLN A 400 -1.74 0.48 -2.05
CA GLN A 400 -0.54 0.96 -2.74
C GLN A 400 0.78 0.46 -2.12
N THR A 401 0.88 0.44 -0.79
CA THR A 401 2.08 -0.07 -0.11
C THR A 401 2.30 -1.56 -0.38
N SER A 402 1.24 -2.38 -0.39
CA SER A 402 1.34 -3.80 -0.73
C SER A 402 1.70 -4.00 -2.21
N ILE A 403 1.18 -3.16 -3.11
CA ILE A 403 1.57 -3.14 -4.52
C ILE A 403 3.08 -2.87 -4.64
N ASN A 404 3.59 -1.86 -3.95
CA ASN A 404 5.00 -1.51 -3.94
C ASN A 404 5.88 -2.67 -3.43
N HIS A 405 5.50 -3.33 -2.33
CA HIS A 405 6.20 -4.50 -1.81
C HIS A 405 6.19 -5.67 -2.79
N LEU A 406 5.08 -5.93 -3.50
CA LEU A 406 5.03 -6.97 -4.53
C LEU A 406 5.94 -6.66 -5.72
N ARG A 407 5.99 -5.40 -6.17
CA ARG A 407 6.91 -4.99 -7.24
C ARG A 407 8.36 -5.27 -6.86
N LEU A 408 8.76 -4.84 -5.66
CA LEU A 408 10.06 -5.12 -5.08
C LEU A 408 10.34 -6.63 -5.03
N ALA A 409 9.44 -7.40 -4.39
CA ALA A 409 9.67 -8.81 -4.13
C ALA A 409 9.82 -9.62 -5.43
N HIS A 410 8.99 -9.35 -6.44
CA HIS A 410 9.05 -10.04 -7.73
C HIS A 410 10.27 -9.67 -8.59
N VAL A 411 10.95 -8.57 -8.29
CA VAL A 411 12.19 -8.18 -8.97
C VAL A 411 13.41 -8.67 -8.21
N TRP A 412 13.42 -8.58 -6.88
CA TRP A 412 14.64 -8.63 -6.07
C TRP A 412 14.73 -9.78 -5.09
N MET A 413 13.66 -10.53 -4.81
CA MET A 413 13.63 -11.57 -3.76
C MET A 413 13.64 -13.01 -4.26
N ASP A 414 13.62 -13.24 -5.58
CA ASP A 414 13.63 -14.59 -6.15
C ASP A 414 12.55 -15.50 -5.51
N GLU A 415 12.88 -16.71 -5.08
CA GLU A 415 11.96 -17.65 -4.41
C GLU A 415 11.45 -17.17 -3.04
N TYR A 416 12.12 -16.19 -2.41
CA TYR A 416 11.77 -15.71 -1.07
C TYR A 416 10.48 -14.88 -1.06
N VAL A 417 9.96 -14.48 -2.23
CA VAL A 417 8.62 -13.86 -2.36
C VAL A 417 7.52 -14.77 -1.78
N GLU A 418 7.70 -16.09 -1.78
CA GLU A 418 6.74 -17.02 -1.18
C GLU A 418 6.60 -16.83 0.33
N TYR A 419 7.63 -16.36 1.03
CA TYR A 419 7.54 -16.06 2.46
C TYR A 419 6.65 -14.84 2.72
N TYR A 420 6.69 -13.84 1.84
CA TYR A 420 5.73 -12.74 1.90
C TYR A 420 4.31 -13.23 1.64
N TYR A 421 4.11 -14.13 0.68
CA TYR A 421 2.78 -14.70 0.42
C TYR A 421 2.26 -15.64 1.51
N ARG A 422 3.13 -16.28 2.28
CA ARG A 422 2.70 -17.03 3.47
C ARG A 422 2.29 -16.07 4.58
N ARG A 423 3.00 -14.96 4.72
CA ARG A 423 2.74 -13.92 5.71
C ARG A 423 1.49 -13.09 5.39
N GLU A 424 1.22 -12.82 4.11
CA GLU A 424 0.11 -12.02 3.57
C GLU A 424 -0.57 -12.75 2.37
N PRO A 425 -1.28 -13.86 2.60
CA PRO A 425 -1.78 -14.72 1.52
C PRO A 425 -2.84 -14.08 0.61
N ALA A 426 -3.58 -13.10 1.13
CA ALA A 426 -4.56 -12.34 0.36
C ALA A 426 -3.94 -11.61 -0.84
N LEU A 427 -2.63 -11.32 -0.80
CA LEU A 427 -1.93 -10.53 -1.83
C LEU A 427 -1.56 -11.33 -3.09
N ARG A 428 -1.73 -12.65 -3.10
CA ARG A 428 -1.29 -13.52 -4.21
C ARG A 428 -1.82 -13.13 -5.59
N LYS A 429 -3.01 -12.50 -5.67
CA LYS A 429 -3.62 -12.04 -6.95
C LYS A 429 -3.69 -10.53 -7.11
N LEU A 430 -3.04 -9.79 -6.21
CA LEU A 430 -3.01 -8.34 -6.32
C LEU A 430 -2.13 -7.95 -7.51
N ASN A 431 -2.67 -7.12 -8.39
CA ASN A 431 -1.96 -6.64 -9.56
C ASN A 431 -0.94 -5.57 -9.15
N TYR A 432 0.34 -5.85 -9.39
CA TYR A 432 1.46 -4.95 -9.07
C TYR A 432 2.04 -4.22 -10.29
N GLY A 433 1.40 -4.35 -11.46
CA GLY A 433 1.80 -3.69 -12.71
C GLY A 433 3.02 -4.33 -13.39
N ASP A 434 3.50 -3.69 -14.46
CA ASP A 434 4.65 -4.17 -15.22
C ASP A 434 5.98 -3.87 -14.48
N ILE A 435 6.85 -4.88 -14.45
CA ILE A 435 8.19 -4.86 -13.82
C ILE A 435 9.30 -5.27 -14.80
N SER A 436 8.98 -5.41 -16.10
CA SER A 436 9.90 -5.92 -17.11
C SER A 436 11.21 -5.12 -17.19
N GLU A 437 11.13 -3.79 -17.19
CA GLU A 437 12.32 -2.93 -17.23
C GLU A 437 13.19 -3.05 -15.97
N ARG A 438 12.58 -3.33 -14.80
CA ARG A 438 13.33 -3.52 -13.55
C ARG A 438 14.06 -4.86 -13.54
N LYS A 439 13.44 -5.92 -14.09
CA LYS A 439 14.09 -7.23 -14.29
C LYS A 439 15.26 -7.14 -15.29
N LYS A 440 15.05 -6.49 -16.44
CA LYS A 440 16.12 -6.25 -17.42
C LYS A 440 17.28 -5.46 -16.83
N LEU A 441 17.01 -4.47 -15.99
CA LEU A 441 18.05 -3.72 -15.28
C LEU A 441 18.86 -4.63 -14.35
N ARG A 442 18.20 -5.48 -13.56
CA ARG A 442 18.86 -6.45 -12.67
C ARG A 442 19.77 -7.41 -13.45
N GLU A 443 19.31 -7.90 -14.59
CA GLU A 443 20.08 -8.76 -15.49
C GLU A 443 21.28 -8.00 -16.10
N LYS A 444 21.06 -6.79 -16.61
CA LYS A 444 22.09 -5.94 -17.22
C LYS A 444 23.22 -5.62 -16.25
N LEU A 445 22.89 -5.34 -14.98
CA LEU A 445 23.85 -5.05 -13.93
C LEU A 445 24.50 -6.31 -13.33
N GLN A 446 24.12 -7.51 -13.79
CA GLN A 446 24.62 -8.80 -13.30
C GLN A 446 24.50 -8.93 -11.78
N CYS A 447 23.36 -8.49 -11.23
CA CYS A 447 23.16 -8.49 -9.80
C CYS A 447 23.08 -9.92 -9.26
N LYS A 448 23.62 -10.12 -8.06
CA LYS A 448 23.64 -11.39 -7.33
C LYS A 448 22.21 -11.84 -6.96
N PRO A 449 21.98 -13.15 -6.77
CA PRO A 449 20.69 -13.65 -6.31
C PRO A 449 20.37 -13.22 -4.88
N PHE A 450 19.10 -13.19 -4.50
CA PHE A 450 18.65 -12.81 -3.16
C PHE A 450 19.15 -13.79 -2.09
N LYS A 451 19.27 -15.07 -2.43
CA LYS A 451 19.90 -16.08 -1.57
C LYS A 451 21.30 -15.65 -1.11
N TRP A 452 22.13 -15.14 -2.04
CA TRP A 452 23.46 -14.62 -1.68
C TRP A 452 23.35 -13.47 -0.68
N PHE A 453 22.41 -12.55 -0.90
CA PHE A 453 22.19 -11.42 0.01
C PHE A 453 21.78 -11.89 1.42
N MET A 454 20.85 -12.85 1.51
CA MET A 454 20.42 -13.42 2.78
C MET A 454 21.55 -14.16 3.53
N GLU A 455 22.41 -14.88 2.82
CA GLU A 455 23.51 -15.64 3.44
C GLU A 455 24.70 -14.77 3.84
N ASN A 456 24.98 -13.69 3.09
CA ASN A 456 26.21 -12.91 3.25
C ASN A 456 25.99 -11.59 4.00
N ILE A 457 24.81 -10.99 3.88
CA ILE A 457 24.52 -9.65 4.41
C ILE A 457 23.44 -9.72 5.49
N ALA A 458 22.29 -10.31 5.17
CA ALA A 458 21.10 -10.34 6.02
C ALA A 458 20.94 -11.65 6.81
N TYR A 459 22.08 -12.24 7.23
CA TYR A 459 22.12 -13.56 7.85
C TYR A 459 21.36 -13.65 9.18
N ASP A 460 21.25 -12.53 9.91
CA ASP A 460 20.53 -12.43 11.18
C ASP A 460 19.02 -12.25 11.01
N VAL A 461 18.54 -11.90 9.81
CA VAL A 461 17.09 -11.83 9.53
C VAL A 461 16.46 -13.19 9.73
N MET A 462 17.12 -14.27 9.29
CA MET A 462 16.60 -15.64 9.43
C MET A 462 16.57 -16.13 10.89
N ASP A 463 17.48 -15.64 11.75
CA ASP A 463 17.49 -15.95 13.20
C ASP A 463 16.42 -15.14 13.95
N LYS A 464 16.28 -13.85 13.62
CA LYS A 464 15.32 -12.95 14.28
C LYS A 464 13.90 -13.16 13.79
N PHE A 465 13.73 -13.41 12.51
CA PHE A 465 12.44 -13.60 11.84
C PHE A 465 12.54 -14.82 10.91
N PRO A 466 12.51 -16.06 11.44
CA PRO A 466 12.41 -17.26 10.63
C PRO A 466 11.25 -17.19 9.62
N PRO A 467 11.42 -17.75 8.41
CA PRO A 467 10.35 -17.80 7.41
C PRO A 467 9.09 -18.48 7.94
N PRO A 468 7.89 -17.94 7.66
CA PRO A 468 6.66 -18.60 8.02
C PRO A 468 6.54 -19.96 7.32
N SER A 469 6.01 -20.94 8.06
CA SER A 469 5.61 -22.24 7.52
C SER A 469 4.48 -22.09 6.50
N GLN A 470 4.23 -23.13 5.71
CA GLN A 470 3.15 -23.12 4.73
C GLN A 470 1.79 -22.96 5.44
N ASN A 471 0.89 -22.17 4.85
CA ASN A 471 -0.46 -22.01 5.38
C ASN A 471 -1.31 -23.26 5.08
N VAL A 472 -1.95 -23.81 6.12
CA VAL A 472 -2.94 -24.89 6.01
C VAL A 472 -4.26 -24.30 5.51
N VAL A 473 -4.72 -23.24 6.17
CA VAL A 473 -5.92 -22.47 5.83
C VAL A 473 -5.69 -20.99 6.10
N TRP A 474 -6.39 -20.13 5.38
CA TRP A 474 -6.30 -18.69 5.53
C TRP A 474 -7.54 -17.99 4.94
N GLY A 475 -7.73 -16.72 5.31
CA GLY A 475 -8.84 -15.87 4.90
C GLY A 475 -9.86 -15.67 6.02
N GLU A 476 -11.14 -15.67 5.67
CA GLU A 476 -12.23 -15.48 6.63
C GLU A 476 -12.57 -16.82 7.31
N CYS A 477 -12.57 -16.86 8.64
CA CYS A 477 -12.94 -18.04 9.43
C CYS A 477 -14.37 -17.90 9.94
N LYS A 478 -15.33 -18.57 9.28
CA LYS A 478 -16.77 -18.45 9.51
C LYS A 478 -17.33 -19.61 10.32
N ASN A 479 -18.15 -19.34 11.32
CA ASN A 479 -18.88 -20.38 12.05
C ASN A 479 -20.03 -20.98 11.20
N VAL A 480 -20.27 -22.28 11.32
CA VAL A 480 -21.31 -22.99 10.56
C VAL A 480 -22.72 -22.71 11.08
N GLN A 481 -22.90 -22.67 12.40
CA GLN A 481 -24.21 -22.49 13.03
C GLN A 481 -24.63 -21.02 13.08
N HIS A 482 -23.70 -20.16 13.47
CA HIS A 482 -23.91 -18.74 13.64
C HIS A 482 -23.27 -18.02 12.46
N SER A 483 -23.97 -17.09 11.80
CA SER A 483 -23.44 -16.36 10.63
C SER A 483 -22.43 -15.26 11.02
N VAL A 484 -21.47 -15.65 11.86
CA VAL A 484 -20.40 -14.81 12.41
C VAL A 484 -19.05 -15.41 12.09
N CYS A 485 -18.03 -14.55 12.11
CA CYS A 485 -16.67 -14.87 11.77
C CYS A 485 -15.74 -14.49 12.91
N LEU A 486 -14.60 -15.17 13.00
CA LEU A 486 -13.53 -14.85 13.93
C LEU A 486 -13.06 -13.41 13.68
N TYR A 487 -12.97 -12.61 14.74
CA TYR A 487 -12.71 -11.18 14.61
C TYR A 487 -11.85 -10.65 15.76
N ASP A 488 -10.80 -9.92 15.40
CA ASP A 488 -10.03 -9.07 16.31
C ASP A 488 -10.56 -7.65 16.18
N ASN A 489 -11.30 -7.17 17.18
CA ASN A 489 -11.88 -5.82 17.23
C ASN A 489 -10.87 -4.75 17.66
N GLY A 490 -9.57 -5.00 17.45
CA GLY A 490 -8.50 -4.12 17.90
C GLY A 490 -8.25 -4.23 19.40
N VAL A 491 -8.48 -5.41 19.99
CA VAL A 491 -8.19 -5.62 21.42
C VAL A 491 -6.71 -5.39 21.71
N SER A 492 -6.44 -4.91 22.93
CA SER A 492 -5.09 -4.82 23.49
C SER A 492 -4.48 -6.21 23.69
N PHE A 493 -3.15 -6.28 23.75
CA PHE A 493 -2.45 -7.53 24.05
C PHE A 493 -2.88 -8.10 25.41
N GLY A 494 -3.02 -9.43 25.47
CA GLY A 494 -3.49 -10.16 26.65
C GLY A 494 -5.01 -10.19 26.81
N GLN A 495 -5.76 -9.42 26.02
CA GLN A 495 -7.23 -9.44 26.01
C GLN A 495 -7.76 -10.48 25.02
N SER A 496 -9.00 -10.92 25.25
CA SER A 496 -9.65 -11.93 24.43
C SER A 496 -10.21 -11.36 23.12
N ILE A 497 -10.08 -12.14 22.05
CA ILE A 497 -10.77 -11.86 20.79
C ILE A 497 -12.21 -12.40 20.80
N GLY A 498 -12.99 -12.06 19.78
CA GLY A 498 -14.38 -12.45 19.69
C GLY A 498 -14.81 -12.89 18.30
N VAL A 499 -16.11 -12.79 18.08
CA VAL A 499 -16.75 -12.99 16.78
C VAL A 499 -17.49 -11.73 16.38
N ALA A 500 -17.63 -11.50 15.08
CA ALA A 500 -18.44 -10.44 14.52
C ALA A 500 -19.18 -10.93 13.27
N THR A 501 -20.13 -10.15 12.76
CA THR A 501 -20.70 -10.42 11.44
C THR A 501 -19.58 -10.55 10.41
N CYS A 502 -19.71 -11.53 9.52
CA CYS A 502 -18.74 -11.76 8.45
C CYS A 502 -18.77 -10.60 7.45
N TYR A 503 -17.69 -9.82 7.39
CA TYR A 503 -17.55 -8.67 6.48
C TYR A 503 -16.46 -8.88 5.42
N GLY A 504 -15.86 -10.07 5.34
CA GLY A 504 -14.65 -10.26 4.56
C GLY A 504 -13.52 -9.37 5.08
N GLN A 505 -13.40 -9.19 6.40
CA GLN A 505 -12.33 -8.43 7.02
C GLN A 505 -11.51 -9.34 7.92
N GLY A 506 -10.18 -9.19 7.89
CA GLY A 506 -9.22 -10.04 8.59
C GLY A 506 -8.75 -11.20 7.73
N SER A 507 -7.51 -11.12 7.23
CA SER A 507 -6.84 -12.24 6.54
C SER A 507 -6.18 -13.14 7.59
N TRP A 508 -6.99 -13.87 8.35
CA TRP A 508 -6.49 -14.88 9.28
C TRP A 508 -5.64 -15.91 8.55
N ARG A 509 -4.61 -16.46 9.20
CA ARG A 509 -3.86 -17.61 8.70
C ARG A 509 -3.63 -18.62 9.82
N LEU A 510 -3.72 -19.89 9.48
CA LEU A 510 -3.21 -21.00 10.26
C LEU A 510 -2.16 -21.72 9.43
N ASN A 511 -0.94 -21.85 9.95
CA ASN A 511 0.14 -22.56 9.27
C ASN A 511 0.36 -23.99 9.80
N GLU A 512 1.18 -24.76 9.10
CA GLU A 512 1.54 -26.14 9.46
C GLU A 512 2.24 -26.23 10.82
N GLY A 513 2.88 -25.14 11.25
CA GLY A 513 3.45 -25.00 12.59
C GLY A 513 2.39 -24.79 13.68
N GLY A 514 1.10 -24.74 13.37
CA GLY A 514 0.02 -24.53 14.33
C GLY A 514 -0.16 -23.07 14.79
N GLU A 515 0.40 -22.12 14.05
CA GLU A 515 0.32 -20.69 14.37
C GLU A 515 -0.94 -20.07 13.76
N LEU A 516 -1.87 -19.63 14.61
CA LEU A 516 -3.01 -18.80 14.23
C LEU A 516 -2.64 -17.32 14.36
N ALA A 517 -2.68 -16.57 13.25
CA ALA A 517 -2.15 -15.21 13.22
C ALA A 517 -2.86 -14.26 12.25
N ILE A 518 -2.68 -12.95 12.52
CA ILE A 518 -2.95 -11.82 11.63
C ILE A 518 -1.78 -10.85 11.80
N GLY A 519 -1.11 -10.47 10.73
CA GLY A 519 -0.01 -9.53 10.89
C GLY A 519 1.13 -10.12 11.74
N GLU A 520 1.65 -9.30 12.65
CA GLU A 520 2.62 -9.69 13.70
C GLU A 520 1.93 -10.22 14.98
N HIS A 521 0.62 -10.41 14.94
CA HIS A 521 -0.17 -10.86 16.08
C HIS A 521 -0.46 -12.35 15.98
N CYS A 522 -0.20 -13.03 17.08
CA CYS A 522 -0.50 -14.44 17.30
C CYS A 522 -1.68 -14.54 18.27
N TYR A 523 -2.48 -15.59 18.10
CA TYR A 523 -3.64 -15.84 18.94
C TYR A 523 -3.45 -17.16 19.67
N ILE A 524 -3.57 -17.12 20.99
CA ILE A 524 -3.31 -18.27 21.86
C ILE A 524 -4.51 -18.54 22.77
N SER A 525 -4.75 -19.80 23.04
CA SER A 525 -5.60 -20.35 24.06
C SER A 525 -5.06 -20.06 25.47
N ASP A 526 -5.98 -19.63 26.32
CA ASP A 526 -5.76 -19.45 27.75
C ASP A 526 -7.02 -19.87 28.48
N HIS A 527 -6.99 -21.06 29.09
CA HIS A 527 -8.17 -21.69 29.69
C HIS A 527 -9.32 -21.81 28.69
N ASP A 528 -10.43 -21.09 28.92
CA ASP A 528 -11.64 -21.11 28.10
C ASP A 528 -11.72 -19.95 27.08
N ILE A 529 -10.66 -19.15 26.92
CA ILE A 529 -10.64 -17.99 26.02
C ILE A 529 -9.45 -18.00 25.05
N ILE A 530 -9.52 -17.14 24.04
CA ILE A 530 -8.47 -16.93 23.05
C ILE A 530 -7.97 -15.49 23.15
N LYS A 531 -6.68 -15.31 23.42
CA LYS A 531 -6.02 -14.03 23.65
C LYS A 531 -5.12 -13.62 22.50
N LYS A 532 -5.03 -12.31 22.30
CA LYS A 532 -4.05 -11.69 21.39
C LYS A 532 -2.69 -11.54 22.07
N LYS A 533 -1.62 -11.92 21.37
CA LYS A 533 -0.22 -11.75 21.81
C LYS A 533 0.66 -11.30 20.63
N PHE A 534 1.78 -10.65 20.92
CA PHE A 534 2.85 -10.53 19.94
C PHE A 534 3.46 -11.90 19.64
N CYS A 535 3.79 -12.16 18.38
CA CYS A 535 4.54 -13.34 17.96
C CYS A 535 6.05 -13.27 18.30
N LEU A 536 6.46 -12.34 19.17
CA LEU A 536 7.86 -12.16 19.56
C LEU A 536 8.10 -12.73 20.97
N ASP A 537 9.30 -13.29 21.17
CA ASP A 537 9.80 -13.63 22.49
C ASP A 537 10.34 -12.39 23.25
N HIS A 538 10.82 -12.61 24.47
CA HIS A 538 11.39 -11.54 25.30
C HIS A 538 12.69 -10.93 24.73
N ASN A 539 13.33 -11.59 23.77
CA ASN A 539 14.52 -11.13 23.06
C ASN A 539 14.20 -10.50 21.70
N GLY A 540 12.91 -10.27 21.40
CA GLY A 540 12.44 -9.72 20.14
C GLY A 540 12.64 -10.67 18.94
N ARG A 541 12.83 -11.97 19.16
CA ARG A 541 12.86 -12.98 18.10
C ARG A 541 11.45 -13.48 17.83
N TRP A 542 11.14 -13.75 16.57
CA TRP A 542 9.89 -14.38 16.18
C TRP A 542 9.80 -15.78 16.76
N ASN A 543 8.83 -15.97 17.66
CA ASN A 543 8.56 -17.21 18.35
C ASN A 543 7.05 -17.48 18.33
N PRO A 544 6.52 -18.01 17.21
CA PRO A 544 5.12 -18.32 17.08
C PRO A 544 4.79 -19.56 17.90
N ILE A 545 3.75 -19.48 18.74
CA ILE A 545 3.29 -20.62 19.54
C ILE A 545 2.37 -21.49 18.70
N GLY A 546 2.87 -22.67 18.34
CA GLY A 546 2.23 -23.66 17.48
C GLY A 546 1.19 -24.52 18.17
N GLU A 547 0.09 -23.93 18.64
CA GLU A 547 -0.89 -24.63 19.49
C GLU A 547 -2.24 -24.88 18.83
N TRP A 548 -2.46 -24.48 17.58
CA TRP A 548 -3.73 -24.69 16.88
C TRP A 548 -3.65 -25.83 15.88
N GLN A 549 -4.72 -26.59 15.78
CA GLN A 549 -4.97 -27.56 14.71
C GLN A 549 -6.34 -27.30 14.10
N TRP A 550 -6.41 -27.44 12.77
CA TRP A 550 -7.66 -27.43 12.04
C TRP A 550 -7.83 -28.76 11.33
N ASP A 551 -8.97 -29.40 11.57
CA ASP A 551 -9.35 -30.64 10.92
C ASP A 551 -10.37 -30.33 9.81
N ASN A 552 -10.06 -30.73 8.58
CA ASN A 552 -10.92 -30.44 7.42
C ASN A 552 -12.17 -31.33 7.35
N VAL A 553 -12.17 -32.50 8.01
CA VAL A 553 -13.28 -33.45 8.07
C VAL A 553 -14.28 -33.00 9.13
N THR A 554 -13.81 -32.77 10.36
CA THR A 554 -14.69 -32.35 11.47
C THR A 554 -15.01 -30.85 11.43
N GLN A 555 -14.20 -30.08 10.70
CA GLN A 555 -14.23 -28.61 10.63
C GLN A 555 -13.96 -27.93 11.98
N GLN A 556 -13.35 -28.63 12.94
CA GLN A 556 -13.06 -28.07 14.25
C GLN A 556 -11.69 -27.39 14.30
N MET A 557 -11.63 -26.26 15.02
CA MET A 557 -10.40 -25.61 15.44
C MET A 557 -10.09 -26.06 16.87
N ARG A 558 -9.00 -26.80 17.08
CA ARG A 558 -8.62 -27.36 18.37
C ARG A 558 -7.35 -26.69 18.90
N SER A 559 -7.35 -26.37 20.20
CA SER A 559 -6.13 -26.04 20.94
C SER A 559 -5.43 -27.32 21.38
N ASN A 560 -4.16 -27.45 21.04
CA ASN A 560 -3.26 -28.52 21.48
C ASN A 560 -2.88 -28.37 22.95
N LYS A 561 -2.87 -27.14 23.46
CA LYS A 561 -2.49 -26.82 24.85
C LYS A 561 -3.61 -27.16 25.83
N GLU A 562 -4.82 -26.65 25.56
CA GLU A 562 -5.96 -26.83 26.46
C GLU A 562 -6.75 -28.11 26.14
N HIS A 563 -6.50 -28.74 24.98
CA HIS A 563 -7.26 -29.87 24.45
C HIS A 563 -8.75 -29.57 24.25
N LEU A 564 -9.10 -28.29 24.03
CA LEU A 564 -10.46 -27.79 23.81
C LEU A 564 -10.67 -27.32 22.36
N CYS A 565 -11.93 -27.25 21.94
CA CYS A 565 -12.35 -26.79 20.63
C CYS A 565 -12.97 -25.39 20.69
N MET A 566 -12.71 -24.59 19.66
CA MET A 566 -13.27 -23.24 19.50
C MET A 566 -14.77 -23.31 19.29
N GLU A 567 -15.55 -22.62 20.14
CA GLU A 567 -17.01 -22.60 20.13
C GLU A 567 -17.53 -21.15 20.18
N THR A 568 -18.67 -20.90 19.55
CA THR A 568 -19.40 -19.63 19.72
C THR A 568 -20.90 -19.84 19.88
N ASP A 569 -21.53 -18.99 20.69
CA ASP A 569 -23.00 -18.87 20.78
C ASP A 569 -23.59 -17.84 19.79
N GLY A 570 -22.74 -17.28 18.92
CA GLY A 570 -23.08 -16.19 17.99
C GLY A 570 -22.77 -14.79 18.50
N SER A 571 -22.50 -14.63 19.80
CA SER A 571 -22.12 -13.36 20.41
C SER A 571 -20.75 -13.39 21.08
N LYS A 572 -20.39 -14.52 21.70
CA LYS A 572 -19.14 -14.72 22.42
C LYS A 572 -18.35 -15.87 21.81
N LEU A 573 -17.04 -15.76 21.90
CA LEU A 573 -16.09 -16.81 21.53
C LEU A 573 -15.54 -17.43 22.81
N LYS A 574 -15.45 -18.76 22.85
CA LYS A 574 -14.85 -19.51 23.97
C LYS A 574 -14.22 -20.81 23.49
N LEU A 575 -13.53 -21.50 24.38
CA LEU A 575 -13.06 -22.86 24.21
C LEU A 575 -13.89 -23.81 25.07
N ALA A 576 -14.32 -24.92 24.48
CA ALA A 576 -15.18 -25.91 25.13
C ALA A 576 -14.72 -27.34 24.78
N LYS A 577 -15.25 -28.34 25.51
CA LYS A 577 -14.96 -29.74 25.21
C LYS A 577 -15.37 -30.06 23.77
N CYS A 578 -14.46 -30.67 23.02
CA CYS A 578 -14.70 -31.01 21.62
C CYS A 578 -15.88 -31.97 21.46
N ASP A 579 -16.81 -31.62 20.58
CA ASP A 579 -17.99 -32.40 20.19
C ASP A 579 -18.18 -32.24 18.67
N GLU A 580 -17.90 -33.30 17.92
CA GLU A 580 -17.94 -33.32 16.45
C GLU A 580 -19.36 -33.12 15.89
N GLU A 581 -20.41 -33.35 16.68
CA GLU A 581 -21.79 -33.10 16.25
C GLU A 581 -22.22 -31.64 16.48
N ASN A 582 -21.51 -30.92 17.35
CA ASN A 582 -21.84 -29.54 17.71
C ASN A 582 -21.48 -28.56 16.59
N LYS A 583 -22.49 -28.04 15.89
CA LYS A 583 -22.30 -27.10 14.76
C LYS A 583 -21.74 -25.74 15.21
N SER A 584 -21.89 -25.35 16.46
CA SER A 584 -21.24 -24.15 17.03
C SER A 584 -19.72 -24.29 17.15
N GLN A 585 -19.18 -25.52 17.04
CA GLN A 585 -17.73 -25.80 17.03
C GLN A 585 -17.15 -25.99 15.61
N LYS A 586 -17.97 -25.88 14.57
CA LYS A 586 -17.55 -26.07 13.18
C LYS A 586 -17.26 -24.73 12.50
N TRP A 587 -16.08 -24.63 11.87
CA TRP A 587 -15.54 -23.43 11.26
C TRP A 587 -15.12 -23.68 9.81
N ILE A 588 -15.68 -22.89 8.90
CA ILE A 588 -15.39 -22.92 7.48
C ILE A 588 -14.45 -21.77 7.15
N TRP A 589 -13.32 -22.12 6.53
CA TRP A 589 -12.36 -21.16 6.01
C TRP A 589 -12.69 -20.78 4.56
N ARG A 590 -12.70 -19.47 4.28
CA ARG A 590 -12.91 -18.92 2.95
C ARG A 590 -11.70 -18.09 2.57
N GLU A 591 -10.98 -18.53 1.55
CA GLU A 591 -9.84 -17.80 1.01
C GLU A 591 -10.29 -16.43 0.47
N MET A 592 -9.65 -15.36 0.94
CA MET A 592 -9.99 -13.98 0.61
C MET A 592 -8.87 -13.33 -0.20
N LEU A 593 -9.03 -13.20 -1.51
CA LEU A 593 -8.00 -12.62 -2.37
C LEU A 593 -8.26 -11.15 -2.66
N LEU A 594 -7.21 -10.34 -2.62
CA LEU A 594 -7.23 -8.98 -3.13
C LEU A 594 -7.09 -9.01 -4.65
N ILE A 595 -8.14 -8.58 -5.35
CA ILE A 595 -8.18 -8.46 -6.81
C ILE A 595 -8.61 -7.02 -7.15
N GLY A 596 -7.68 -6.24 -7.68
CA GLY A 596 -7.86 -4.78 -7.81
C GLY A 596 -7.96 -4.13 -6.43
N ASP A 597 -8.99 -3.30 -6.21
CA ASP A 597 -9.26 -2.64 -4.92
C ASP A 597 -10.33 -3.37 -4.10
N SER A 598 -10.63 -4.63 -4.41
CA SER A 598 -11.67 -5.41 -3.75
C SER A 598 -11.14 -6.74 -3.21
N LEU A 599 -11.53 -7.07 -1.98
CA LEU A 599 -11.31 -8.38 -1.40
C LEU A 599 -12.44 -9.31 -1.85
N LEU A 600 -12.10 -10.36 -2.60
CA LEU A 600 -13.05 -11.29 -3.21
C LEU A 600 -12.79 -12.72 -2.74
N HIS A 601 -13.86 -13.49 -2.56
CA HIS A 601 -13.76 -14.92 -2.28
C HIS A 601 -13.08 -15.67 -3.43
N HIS A 602 -12.09 -16.50 -3.11
CA HIS A 602 -11.54 -17.44 -4.08
C HIS A 602 -12.32 -18.76 -4.06
N VAL A 603 -13.00 -19.08 -5.16
CA VAL A 603 -13.53 -20.43 -5.37
C VAL A 603 -12.39 -21.29 -5.96
N ARG A 604 -11.82 -22.21 -5.16
CA ARG A 604 -10.93 -23.26 -5.68
C ARG A 604 -11.70 -24.08 -6.72
N LYS A 605 -11.20 -24.16 -7.95
CA LYS A 605 -11.73 -25.12 -8.93
C LYS A 605 -11.41 -26.54 -8.46
N PRO A 606 -12.38 -27.48 -8.42
CA PRO A 606 -12.06 -28.90 -8.32
C PRO A 606 -11.23 -29.31 -9.55
N THR A 607 -10.13 -29.99 -9.32
CA THR A 607 -9.29 -30.58 -10.37
C THR A 607 -9.99 -31.80 -10.97
N THR A 608 -10.88 -31.59 -11.95
CA THR A 608 -11.26 -32.62 -12.95
C THR A 608 -11.83 -32.00 -14.24
N SER A 609 -11.02 -32.03 -15.31
CA SER A 609 -11.35 -32.02 -16.76
C SER A 609 -12.14 -30.85 -17.41
N PRO A 610 -11.99 -30.63 -18.73
CA PRO A 610 -12.26 -29.37 -19.40
C PRO A 610 -13.66 -29.31 -20.02
N CYS A 611 -14.46 -28.34 -19.61
CA CYS A 611 -15.51 -27.76 -20.45
C CYS A 611 -15.71 -26.29 -20.05
N GLU A 612 -15.54 -25.42 -21.04
CA GLU A 612 -15.71 -23.99 -20.99
C GLU A 612 -17.18 -23.61 -20.76
N SER A 613 -17.45 -22.67 -19.86
CA SER A 613 -18.21 -21.46 -20.17
C SER A 613 -18.33 -20.56 -18.93
N VAL A 614 -18.10 -19.28 -19.16
CA VAL A 614 -18.03 -18.17 -18.21
C VAL A 614 -19.42 -17.78 -17.72
N GLU A 615 -19.66 -17.81 -16.40
CA GLU A 615 -20.71 -17.02 -15.76
C GLU A 615 -20.19 -16.43 -14.44
N THR A 616 -19.76 -15.17 -14.47
CA THR A 616 -19.38 -14.41 -13.28
C THR A 616 -20.63 -13.71 -12.73
N TYR A 617 -21.10 -14.14 -11.57
CA TYR A 617 -22.20 -13.52 -10.82
C TYR A 617 -21.65 -12.29 -10.04
N ILE A 618 -22.28 -11.12 -10.15
CA ILE A 618 -21.94 -9.91 -9.38
C ILE A 618 -23.00 -9.70 -8.30
N GLU A 619 -22.59 -9.69 -7.03
CA GLU A 619 -23.46 -9.47 -5.86
C GLU A 619 -23.81 -7.99 -5.61
N SER A 620 -24.85 -7.80 -4.80
CA SER A 620 -25.60 -6.56 -4.54
C SER A 620 -24.80 -5.37 -4.04
N ILE A 621 -25.03 -4.18 -4.61
CA ILE A 621 -24.59 -2.91 -4.03
C ILE A 621 -25.56 -2.52 -2.90
N GLY A 622 -25.30 -3.00 -1.68
CA GLY A 622 -26.03 -2.56 -0.49
C GLY A 622 -25.80 -1.07 -0.21
N GLY A 623 -26.88 -0.31 0.08
CA GLY A 623 -26.78 1.04 0.64
C GLY A 623 -26.67 2.23 -0.31
N CYS A 624 -26.81 2.06 -1.64
CA CYS A 624 -26.72 3.18 -2.60
C CYS A 624 -28.09 3.75 -3.00
N THR A 625 -28.29 5.06 -2.92
CA THR A 625 -29.52 5.72 -3.44
C THR A 625 -29.51 5.78 -4.96
N ILE A 626 -30.69 5.81 -5.61
CA ILE A 626 -30.81 5.93 -7.09
C ILE A 626 -30.04 7.15 -7.61
N ASP A 627 -30.10 8.28 -6.88
CA ASP A 627 -29.39 9.52 -7.25
C ASP A 627 -27.86 9.33 -7.21
N ARG A 628 -27.34 8.60 -6.21
CA ARG A 628 -25.91 8.28 -6.13
C ARG A 628 -25.49 7.32 -7.25
N LEU A 629 -26.33 6.34 -7.59
CA LEU A 629 -26.08 5.42 -8.70
C LEU A 629 -26.00 6.17 -10.05
N ILE A 630 -26.89 7.15 -10.26
CA ILE A 630 -26.86 8.03 -11.44
C ILE A 630 -25.53 8.81 -11.51
N VAL A 631 -25.04 9.35 -10.39
CA VAL A 631 -23.76 10.07 -10.34
C VAL A 631 -22.59 9.15 -10.68
N LEU A 632 -22.55 7.95 -10.07
CA LEU A 632 -21.48 6.97 -10.32
C LEU A 632 -21.45 6.50 -11.78
N ILE A 633 -22.62 6.27 -12.38
CA ILE A 633 -22.71 5.92 -13.79
C ILE A 633 -22.27 7.09 -14.67
N LYS A 634 -22.65 8.34 -14.35
CA LYS A 634 -22.15 9.52 -15.08
C LYS A 634 -20.63 9.67 -15.01
N GLN A 635 -20.00 9.27 -13.90
CA GLN A 635 -18.55 9.34 -13.68
C GLN A 635 -17.76 8.15 -14.25
N ASP A 636 -18.38 7.25 -15.03
CA ASP A 636 -17.72 6.07 -15.62
C ASP A 636 -17.17 5.07 -14.59
N TYR A 637 -17.61 5.16 -13.34
CA TYR A 637 -17.12 4.33 -12.24
C TYR A 637 -17.21 2.83 -12.54
N PHE A 638 -18.29 2.40 -13.22
CA PHE A 638 -18.55 1.00 -13.58
C PHE A 638 -18.07 0.60 -14.98
N LYS A 639 -17.37 1.48 -15.72
CA LYS A 639 -17.01 1.23 -17.12
C LYS A 639 -16.22 -0.08 -17.27
N ARG A 640 -15.22 -0.31 -16.41
CA ARG A 640 -14.42 -1.55 -16.41
C ARG A 640 -15.21 -2.80 -16.00
N LEU A 641 -16.22 -2.65 -15.13
CA LEU A 641 -17.08 -3.74 -14.66
C LEU A 641 -18.03 -4.24 -15.76
N PHE A 642 -18.52 -3.34 -16.61
CA PHE A 642 -19.44 -3.68 -17.69
C PHE A 642 -18.75 -4.02 -19.01
N LEU A 643 -17.47 -3.66 -19.17
CA LEU A 643 -16.65 -4.07 -20.30
C LEU A 643 -16.70 -5.60 -20.45
N ASN A 644 -17.14 -6.06 -21.64
CA ASN A 644 -17.35 -7.47 -22.02
C ASN A 644 -18.62 -8.15 -21.49
N GLN A 645 -19.52 -7.44 -20.80
CA GLN A 645 -20.82 -7.99 -20.42
C GLN A 645 -21.84 -7.86 -21.57
N LYS A 646 -22.70 -8.87 -21.75
CA LYS A 646 -23.83 -8.83 -22.69
C LYS A 646 -25.17 -8.57 -22.01
N HIS A 647 -25.27 -8.83 -20.71
CA HIS A 647 -26.50 -8.68 -19.93
C HIS A 647 -26.18 -8.01 -18.60
N LEU A 648 -27.04 -7.09 -18.17
CA LEU A 648 -26.90 -6.36 -16.91
C LEU A 648 -28.20 -6.42 -16.13
N ILE A 649 -28.15 -6.93 -14.90
CA ILE A 649 -29.28 -6.93 -13.97
C ILE A 649 -28.89 -6.12 -12.75
N ILE A 650 -29.67 -5.09 -12.43
CA ILE A 650 -29.47 -4.25 -11.24
C ILE A 650 -30.61 -4.52 -10.28
N ILE A 651 -30.28 -4.96 -9.07
CA ILE A 651 -31.24 -5.16 -7.99
C ILE A 651 -31.10 -4.01 -6.99
N ILE A 652 -32.19 -3.28 -6.77
CA ILE A 652 -32.24 -2.16 -5.83
C ILE A 652 -33.07 -2.59 -4.61
N GLY A 653 -32.38 -2.79 -3.49
CA GLY A 653 -32.99 -3.05 -2.19
C GLY A 653 -33.55 -1.76 -1.59
N THR A 654 -34.81 -1.79 -1.14
CA THR A 654 -35.52 -0.55 -0.85
C THR A 654 -35.69 -0.29 0.65
N ASN A 655 -34.63 0.13 1.36
CA ASN A 655 -34.78 0.61 2.74
C ASN A 655 -35.41 2.01 2.85
N ASN A 656 -35.92 2.59 1.75
CA ASN A 656 -36.54 3.93 1.76
C ASN A 656 -37.74 4.13 0.78
N LEU A 657 -38.36 3.08 0.23
CA LEU A 657 -39.55 3.21 -0.65
C LEU A 657 -40.90 3.06 0.07
N ALA A 658 -40.90 2.96 1.39
CA ALA A 658 -42.13 2.71 2.15
C ALA A 658 -43.10 3.90 2.23
N ARG A 659 -42.82 5.07 1.63
CA ARG A 659 -43.76 6.22 1.67
C ARG A 659 -44.07 6.96 0.39
N GLU A 660 -43.57 6.53 -0.77
CA GLU A 660 -43.96 7.18 -2.01
C GLU A 660 -44.18 6.17 -3.14
N LYS A 661 -45.44 5.89 -3.43
CA LYS A 661 -45.88 5.61 -4.81
C LYS A 661 -45.85 6.89 -5.64
N SER A 662 -44.82 7.73 -5.50
CA SER A 662 -44.77 8.99 -6.22
C SER A 662 -44.21 8.72 -7.62
N GLN A 663 -44.83 9.36 -8.59
CA GLN A 663 -44.39 9.40 -9.98
C GLN A 663 -42.89 9.76 -10.10
N SER A 664 -42.33 10.45 -9.10
CA SER A 664 -40.91 10.82 -8.97
C SER A 664 -39.96 9.62 -8.98
N THR A 665 -40.23 8.53 -8.25
CA THR A 665 -39.29 7.38 -8.21
C THR A 665 -39.28 6.62 -9.52
N ILE A 666 -40.44 6.47 -10.17
CA ILE A 666 -40.53 5.87 -11.51
C ILE A 666 -39.73 6.70 -12.51
N ILE A 667 -39.87 8.03 -12.47
CA ILE A 667 -39.07 8.95 -13.31
C ILE A 667 -37.57 8.81 -13.04
N LYS A 668 -37.14 8.63 -11.79
CA LYS A 668 -35.72 8.42 -11.44
C LYS A 668 -35.19 7.08 -11.96
N LEU A 669 -35.97 6.01 -11.87
CA LEU A 669 -35.61 4.70 -12.42
C LEU A 669 -35.56 4.72 -13.95
N GLU A 670 -36.48 5.42 -14.60
CA GLU A 670 -36.45 5.64 -16.05
C GLU A 670 -35.19 6.42 -16.48
N LYS A 671 -34.86 7.50 -15.77
CA LYS A 671 -33.62 8.27 -16.01
C LYS A 671 -32.37 7.43 -15.83
N LEU A 672 -32.34 6.59 -14.80
CA LEU A 672 -31.24 5.66 -14.54
C LEU A 672 -31.12 4.63 -15.68
N PHE A 673 -32.23 4.02 -16.07
CA PHE A 673 -32.27 3.05 -17.17
C PHE A 673 -31.80 3.66 -18.49
N ASP A 674 -32.30 4.84 -18.84
CA ASP A 674 -31.90 5.57 -20.05
C ASP A 674 -30.42 5.96 -20.02
N LEU A 675 -29.90 6.36 -18.85
CA LEU A 675 -28.49 6.68 -18.69
C LEU A 675 -27.59 5.46 -18.92
N ILE A 676 -27.95 4.29 -18.37
CA ILE A 676 -27.23 3.03 -18.56
C ILE A 676 -27.28 2.64 -20.04
N ASN A 677 -28.46 2.69 -20.65
CA ASN A 677 -28.64 2.30 -22.05
C ASN A 677 -27.85 3.21 -23.02
N ARG A 678 -27.77 4.52 -22.74
CA ARG A 678 -26.96 5.45 -23.53
C ARG A 678 -25.46 5.20 -23.36
N LYS A 679 -25.03 4.91 -22.14
CA LYS A 679 -23.61 4.80 -21.78
C LYS A 679 -23.02 3.43 -22.11
N TYR A 680 -23.85 2.39 -22.09
CA TYR A 680 -23.47 0.99 -22.29
C TYR A 680 -24.36 0.35 -23.36
N SER A 681 -24.41 0.97 -24.55
CA SER A 681 -25.26 0.56 -25.68
C SER A 681 -24.93 -0.81 -26.28
N TYR A 682 -23.81 -1.42 -25.87
CA TYR A 682 -23.41 -2.77 -26.26
C TYR A 682 -24.11 -3.88 -25.44
N LEU A 683 -24.83 -3.52 -24.37
CA LEU A 683 -25.59 -4.48 -23.57
C LEU A 683 -26.85 -4.94 -24.33
N ASN A 684 -27.01 -6.25 -24.50
CA ASN A 684 -28.18 -6.85 -25.14
C ASN A 684 -29.42 -6.83 -24.23
N THR A 685 -29.24 -6.78 -22.91
CA THR A 685 -30.35 -6.78 -21.95
C THR A 685 -29.98 -5.99 -20.72
N ILE A 686 -30.87 -5.09 -20.32
CA ILE A 686 -30.80 -4.35 -19.07
C ILE A 686 -32.10 -4.64 -18.30
N ALA A 687 -31.98 -5.11 -17.06
CA ALA A 687 -33.11 -5.27 -16.15
C ALA A 687 -32.84 -4.51 -14.85
N ILE A 688 -33.82 -3.74 -14.37
CA ILE A 688 -33.75 -3.09 -13.05
C ILE A 688 -34.89 -3.64 -12.22
N CYS A 689 -34.54 -4.35 -11.15
CA CYS A 689 -35.48 -4.99 -10.23
C CYS A 689 -35.51 -4.22 -8.92
N THR A 690 -36.72 -3.88 -8.45
CA THR A 690 -36.94 -3.27 -7.13
C THR A 690 -37.59 -4.29 -6.20
N VAL A 691 -37.11 -4.44 -4.97
CA VAL A 691 -37.66 -5.38 -3.98
C VAL A 691 -38.29 -4.60 -2.82
N PRO A 692 -39.64 -4.54 -2.70
CA PRO A 692 -40.31 -3.91 -1.56
C PRO A 692 -40.52 -4.89 -0.40
N GLU A 693 -40.39 -4.42 0.86
CA GLU A 693 -40.62 -5.23 2.07
C GLU A 693 -42.06 -5.73 2.27
N ARG A 694 -43.07 -5.17 1.59
CA ARG A 694 -44.49 -5.58 1.76
C ARG A 694 -45.18 -5.88 0.42
N THR A 695 -45.37 -7.18 0.18
CA THR A 695 -46.39 -7.88 -0.64
C THR A 695 -46.69 -7.44 -2.08
N LYS A 696 -45.94 -6.51 -2.69
CA LYS A 696 -46.08 -6.20 -4.13
C LYS A 696 -44.74 -5.96 -4.83
N THR A 697 -44.09 -7.02 -5.31
CA THR A 697 -42.97 -6.88 -6.25
C THR A 697 -43.47 -6.26 -7.55
N SER A 698 -42.91 -5.11 -7.93
CA SER A 698 -43.13 -4.52 -9.25
C SER A 698 -41.88 -4.79 -10.08
N ILE A 699 -41.99 -5.65 -11.10
CA ILE A 699 -40.88 -5.91 -12.02
C ILE A 699 -41.00 -4.93 -13.18
N PHE A 700 -40.07 -3.98 -13.26
CA PHE A 700 -39.91 -3.13 -14.43
C PHE A 700 -38.99 -3.83 -15.43
N TYR A 701 -39.57 -4.36 -16.51
CA TYR A 701 -38.81 -4.97 -17.60
C TYR A 701 -39.05 -4.20 -18.89
N ARG A 702 -37.97 -3.83 -19.60
CA ARG A 702 -38.05 -3.24 -20.93
C ARG A 702 -36.92 -3.83 -21.77
N THR A 703 -37.27 -4.55 -22.83
CA THR A 703 -36.32 -5.10 -23.80
C THR A 703 -36.37 -4.28 -25.08
N TYR A 704 -35.21 -3.97 -25.66
CA TYR A 704 -35.09 -3.46 -27.02
C TYR A 704 -34.10 -4.36 -27.79
N GLY A 705 -34.52 -4.84 -28.95
CA GLY A 705 -33.73 -5.70 -29.82
C GLY A 705 -34.61 -6.55 -30.74
N ASP A 706 -34.41 -6.41 -32.05
CA ASP A 706 -35.29 -6.85 -33.12
C ASP A 706 -35.58 -8.36 -33.19
N ASN A 707 -36.76 -8.66 -33.73
CA ASN A 707 -37.28 -9.96 -34.20
C ASN A 707 -37.47 -11.14 -33.20
N GLY A 708 -36.94 -11.09 -31.97
CA GLY A 708 -37.25 -12.10 -30.93
C GLY A 708 -38.51 -11.82 -30.09
N GLY A 709 -38.95 -10.56 -30.02
CA GLY A 709 -39.94 -10.07 -29.04
C GLY A 709 -41.39 -10.53 -29.23
N LYS A 710 -41.80 -10.97 -30.43
CA LYS A 710 -43.18 -11.45 -30.68
C LYS A 710 -43.45 -12.84 -30.07
N SER A 711 -42.44 -13.70 -30.01
CA SER A 711 -42.53 -15.05 -29.43
C SER A 711 -42.69 -14.99 -27.90
N ILE A 712 -41.88 -14.13 -27.27
CA ILE A 712 -41.85 -13.96 -25.80
C ILE A 712 -43.11 -13.27 -25.29
N ARG A 713 -43.60 -12.19 -25.95
CA ARG A 713 -44.87 -11.54 -25.57
C ARG A 713 -46.09 -12.48 -25.68
N LYS A 714 -46.12 -13.38 -26.68
CA LYS A 714 -47.18 -14.41 -26.79
C LYS A 714 -47.09 -15.45 -25.68
N ARG A 715 -45.88 -15.90 -25.33
CA ARG A 715 -45.65 -16.85 -24.21
C ARG A 715 -46.04 -16.25 -22.86
N ILE A 716 -45.71 -14.98 -22.62
CA ILE A 716 -46.08 -14.24 -21.40
C ILE A 716 -47.61 -14.04 -21.28
N LYS A 717 -48.31 -13.68 -22.37
CA LYS A 717 -49.79 -13.59 -22.35
C LYS A 717 -50.45 -14.94 -22.07
N LYS A 718 -49.93 -16.03 -22.65
CA LYS A 718 -50.40 -17.41 -22.40
C LYS A 718 -50.15 -17.83 -20.95
N TYR A 719 -49.00 -17.43 -20.38
CA TYR A 719 -48.61 -17.73 -19.01
C TYR A 719 -49.42 -16.95 -17.97
N ASN A 720 -49.64 -15.64 -18.18
CA ASN A 720 -50.49 -14.82 -17.32
C ASN A 720 -51.95 -15.31 -17.30
N LYS A 721 -52.46 -15.87 -18.41
CA LYS A 721 -53.78 -16.53 -18.47
C LYS A 721 -53.80 -17.84 -17.68
N LYS A 722 -52.69 -18.61 -17.72
CA LYS A 722 -52.51 -19.88 -16.97
C LYS A 722 -52.35 -19.65 -15.46
N LEU A 723 -51.61 -18.62 -15.05
CA LEU A 723 -51.50 -18.16 -13.65
C LEU A 723 -52.86 -17.72 -13.09
N LYS A 724 -53.68 -17.03 -13.88
CA LYS A 724 -55.05 -16.65 -13.49
C LYS A 724 -55.97 -17.89 -13.31
N GLN A 725 -55.77 -18.94 -14.11
CA GLN A 725 -56.49 -20.21 -13.97
C GLN A 725 -56.00 -21.05 -12.79
N LEU A 726 -54.68 -21.10 -12.55
CA LEU A 726 -54.07 -21.82 -11.44
C LEU A 726 -54.46 -21.21 -10.09
N ARG A 727 -54.50 -19.88 -9.98
CA ARG A 727 -55.01 -19.17 -8.79
C ARG A 727 -56.48 -19.46 -8.49
N LYS A 728 -57.31 -19.73 -9.52
CA LYS A 728 -58.71 -20.17 -9.32
C LYS A 728 -58.82 -21.63 -8.85
N LYS A 729 -57.86 -22.49 -9.19
CA LYS A 729 -57.83 -23.90 -8.77
C LYS A 729 -57.20 -24.12 -7.39
N GLN A 730 -56.37 -23.19 -6.91
CA GLN A 730 -55.60 -23.30 -5.66
C GLN A 730 -56.42 -23.15 -4.36
N ILE A 731 -57.75 -23.05 -4.43
CA ILE A 731 -58.65 -23.03 -3.25
C ILE A 731 -59.15 -24.43 -2.86
N LYS A 732 -58.97 -25.48 -3.68
CA LYS A 732 -59.47 -26.82 -3.35
C LYS A 732 -58.45 -27.94 -3.63
N SER A 733 -58.16 -28.69 -2.57
CA SER A 733 -57.43 -29.98 -2.49
C SER A 733 -55.92 -29.93 -2.21
N LYS A 734 -55.58 -30.60 -1.11
CA LYS A 734 -54.24 -30.99 -0.64
C LYS A 734 -53.78 -32.25 -1.39
N ARG A 735 -52.45 -32.35 -1.55
CA ARG A 735 -51.62 -33.40 -2.19
C ARG A 735 -51.41 -33.20 -3.69
N PHE A 736 -50.13 -33.10 -4.12
CA PHE A 736 -49.54 -34.05 -5.07
C PHE A 736 -48.00 -33.93 -5.16
N SER A 737 -47.45 -35.07 -5.54
CA SER A 737 -46.10 -35.60 -5.74
C SER A 737 -45.05 -34.72 -6.45
N ILE A 738 -43.79 -34.98 -6.08
CA ILE A 738 -42.55 -34.47 -6.67
C ILE A 738 -42.27 -35.18 -8.01
N ILE A 739 -42.04 -34.40 -9.07
CA ILE A 739 -41.28 -34.83 -10.26
C ILE A 739 -40.01 -33.99 -10.29
N LYS A 740 -38.87 -34.66 -10.24
CA LYS A 740 -37.52 -34.12 -10.06
C LYS A 740 -36.89 -33.79 -11.42
N LEU A 741 -36.50 -32.54 -11.63
CA LEU A 741 -35.54 -32.13 -12.67
C LEU A 741 -34.49 -31.25 -11.98
N ASN A 742 -33.28 -31.82 -11.83
CA ASN A 742 -32.16 -31.24 -11.08
C ASN A 742 -31.52 -30.08 -11.85
N PHE A 743 -31.43 -28.92 -11.18
CA PHE A 743 -30.37 -27.92 -11.33
C PHE A 743 -30.28 -27.20 -9.97
N ASP A 744 -29.10 -27.22 -9.36
CA ASP A 744 -28.82 -26.65 -8.04
C ASP A 744 -28.65 -25.14 -8.13
N LEU A 745 -29.43 -24.41 -7.34
CA LEU A 745 -29.30 -22.98 -7.11
C LEU A 745 -29.41 -22.77 -5.59
N SER A 746 -28.28 -22.49 -4.94
CA SER A 746 -28.20 -22.15 -3.52
C SER A 746 -28.34 -20.64 -3.34
N LEU A 747 -29.37 -20.19 -2.61
CA LEU A 747 -29.68 -18.78 -2.32
C LEU A 747 -29.43 -18.50 -0.82
N HIS A 748 -28.58 -17.52 -0.51
CA HIS A 748 -28.37 -16.99 0.85
C HIS A 748 -28.96 -15.58 0.97
N ILE A 749 -29.64 -15.29 2.09
CA ILE A 749 -30.27 -14.00 2.40
C ILE A 749 -29.45 -13.36 3.54
N SER A 750 -28.91 -12.15 3.35
CA SER A 750 -28.42 -11.29 4.44
C SER A 750 -29.52 -10.29 4.82
N ASN A 751 -29.67 -10.00 6.11
CA ASN A 751 -30.65 -9.04 6.62
C ASN A 751 -29.92 -8.07 7.56
N ASP A 752 -29.78 -6.81 7.15
CA ASP A 752 -29.37 -5.72 8.03
C ASP A 752 -30.60 -5.20 8.79
N GLY A 753 -30.59 -5.39 10.10
CA GLY A 753 -31.31 -4.62 11.11
C GLY A 753 -32.75 -4.19 10.83
N LEU A 754 -33.71 -5.04 11.21
CA LEU A 754 -34.99 -4.68 11.87
C LEU A 754 -35.68 -6.01 12.24
N HIS A 755 -36.05 -6.21 13.51
CA HIS A 755 -36.88 -7.34 13.93
C HIS A 755 -38.27 -7.24 13.27
N PRO A 756 -38.78 -8.30 12.61
CA PRO A 756 -40.11 -8.80 13.00
C PRO A 756 -40.37 -10.32 12.78
N ASN A 757 -41.06 -10.92 13.75
CA ASN A 757 -41.94 -12.10 13.76
C ASN A 757 -41.75 -13.24 12.72
N ALA A 758 -41.60 -14.45 13.28
CA ALA A 758 -41.40 -15.76 12.64
C ALA A 758 -42.45 -16.22 11.58
N MET A 759 -43.46 -15.41 11.23
CA MET A 759 -44.41 -15.72 10.14
C MET A 759 -43.96 -15.21 8.76
N GLY A 760 -42.87 -14.44 8.64
CA GLY A 760 -42.40 -13.87 7.37
C GLY A 760 -41.50 -14.79 6.52
N ILE A 761 -40.80 -15.75 7.14
CA ILE A 761 -39.75 -16.56 6.48
C ILE A 761 -40.36 -17.57 5.48
N GLU A 762 -41.50 -18.18 5.81
CA GLU A 762 -42.21 -19.09 4.90
C GLU A 762 -42.76 -18.37 3.66
N HIS A 763 -43.12 -17.08 3.79
CA HIS A 763 -43.68 -16.29 2.70
C HIS A 763 -42.61 -15.82 1.71
N ILE A 764 -41.41 -15.46 2.21
CA ILE A 764 -40.26 -15.05 1.39
C ILE A 764 -39.70 -16.25 0.61
N SER A 765 -39.61 -17.43 1.23
CA SER A 765 -39.19 -18.67 0.57
C SER A 765 -40.08 -19.01 -0.64
N ASN A 766 -41.41 -18.89 -0.50
CA ASN A 766 -42.36 -19.14 -1.58
C ASN A 766 -42.25 -18.12 -2.73
N ILE A 767 -42.00 -16.84 -2.43
CA ILE A 767 -41.81 -15.78 -3.44
C ILE A 767 -40.49 -16.00 -4.22
N LEU A 768 -39.44 -16.46 -3.55
CA LEU A 768 -38.15 -16.76 -4.17
C LEU A 768 -38.18 -18.06 -4.99
N GLN A 769 -38.98 -19.05 -4.58
CA GLN A 769 -39.27 -20.25 -5.39
C GLN A 769 -39.98 -19.88 -6.70
N ASP A 770 -40.94 -18.94 -6.64
CA ASP A 770 -41.61 -18.37 -7.82
C ASP A 770 -40.64 -17.57 -8.71
N TYR A 771 -39.63 -16.92 -8.11
CA TYR A 771 -38.57 -16.18 -8.80
C TYR A 771 -37.61 -17.12 -9.56
N ALA A 772 -37.16 -18.20 -8.91
CA ALA A 772 -36.35 -19.25 -9.53
C ALA A 772 -37.10 -19.98 -10.66
N ASN A 773 -38.40 -20.19 -10.50
CA ASN A 773 -39.26 -20.76 -11.55
C ASN A 773 -39.48 -19.80 -12.72
N THR A 774 -39.49 -18.48 -12.48
CA THR A 774 -39.59 -17.47 -13.52
C THR A 774 -38.28 -17.34 -14.31
N LEU A 775 -37.13 -17.40 -13.63
CA LEU A 775 -35.80 -17.44 -14.25
C LEU A 775 -35.53 -18.73 -15.05
N LYS A 776 -36.13 -19.87 -14.66
CA LYS A 776 -36.10 -21.12 -15.45
C LYS A 776 -36.90 -21.07 -16.76
N ILE A 777 -37.77 -20.07 -16.96
CA ILE A 777 -38.70 -19.97 -18.11
C ILE A 777 -38.30 -18.84 -19.10
N ILE A 778 -37.55 -17.83 -18.65
CA ILE A 778 -36.87 -16.84 -19.51
C ILE A 778 -35.70 -17.54 -20.19
#